data_AF-A0A958F5J4-F1
#
_entry.id   AF-A0A958F5J4-F1
#
_cell.length_a   1.000
_cell.length_b   1.000
_cell.length_c   1.000
_cell.angle_alpha   90.00
_cell.angle_beta   90.00
_cell.angle_gamma   90.00
#
_symmetry.space_group_name_H-M   'P 1'
#
loop_
_entity.id
_entity.type
_entity.pdbx_description
1 polymer ?
#
loop_
_entity_poly.entity_id
_entity_poly.type
_entity_poly.pdbx_seq_one_letter_code
_entity_poly.pdbx_strand_id
1 'polypeptide(L)'
;MKQSPERHFGIVKFFDAQKNNFGFIEHICSESGKIEPAAYVHGRQLINPANLYDDGIPVTFTLQKNHKGYAAYSVEIIKNTSISIQVQALKCFDNSSFLNCLKFLIETKNFTPLPEDRSFIVERLKMINTEDAWNLISKFDSDKYHEHLKNRIAELDDAGKIQLYQKHDQDDLLQEIVVHWNFDRNESTLALIELLRTKHTIIRPPRSFYLQLKERIDLLPLAYQLNLAKAFSDDELANKIINTQTFESVEDFLFIGRWIQTHYQGQGLQDKLVIFVHSIKRQIQAIPDSVRLEFLRKFTRSSILFDIINHWKFESIEQTEALLSILQERKLPPEELSKFEENLALNIDIHDTQEFKLWRVYFPELPALIYPRLIELLPTRPINKQFEWASLFPKDDLFIQLLVNFEYKDYEKFKSVVNFLLKPDNEVWRKRIVSSIGINHLDSGERATLAFWATILQPGYIPPSEEINNFLDNHSPYLQLLFIKHIFYYYNKDMYPSLHMMSYLESLNLTEMSALLVRAFLKYAESPLEELKMELQAVFSNTLQDEVEDLQKIKMIVKSCNGRTQLPGLHYDEYIQCYAFRGNEANKTYSPEDIFCEGRFWRSNQKYDKDNHIYVQVADYWCRGDVCIEPNYAADMTLPPEEWTLNEMMEALQIRHSQRESYISLIAGWANRMNEIMSRLKCRECGSVLRPEPFEPRRLGFYAVPLFKCANQDCTNYEETIRLTHCLNGNCYGDNNRIIDSRDCPQCEENWLVCQDCHSCCPTHHDDKVLSCPSCGTMMKKRGNDWVCANTNCQNRIKDGKLADLKKFWKRGVNHSDKWVENR
;
A
#
# COMPACT_ATOMS: atom_id res chain seq x y z
N MET A 1 21.62 39.15 57.09
CA MET A 1 21.13 38.23 56.04
C MET A 1 20.06 38.98 55.26
N LYS A 2 20.25 39.20 53.94
CA LYS A 2 19.18 39.76 53.11
C LYS A 2 18.09 38.69 52.99
N GLN A 3 16.88 38.97 53.44
CA GLN A 3 15.74 38.07 53.22
C GLN A 3 15.61 37.84 51.71
N SER A 4 15.48 36.59 51.30
CA SER A 4 15.17 36.26 49.91
C SER A 4 13.85 36.93 49.52
N PRO A 5 13.74 37.52 48.32
CA PRO A 5 12.49 38.11 47.88
C PRO A 5 11.37 37.06 47.91
N GLU A 6 10.21 37.44 48.44
CA GLU A 6 9.04 36.56 48.55
C GLU A 6 8.55 36.17 47.15
N ARG A 7 8.31 34.87 46.96
CA ARG A 7 7.76 34.32 45.72
C ARG A 7 6.25 34.54 45.66
N HIS A 8 5.76 34.78 44.46
CA HIS A 8 4.35 35.02 44.15
C HIS A 8 3.92 34.11 43.00
N PHE A 9 2.63 33.79 42.97
CA PHE A 9 1.97 32.99 41.95
C PHE A 9 0.82 33.81 41.36
N GLY A 10 0.51 33.61 40.08
CA GLY A 10 -0.57 34.34 39.40
C GLY A 10 -0.92 33.73 38.05
N ILE A 11 -1.95 34.28 37.40
CA ILE A 11 -2.42 33.88 36.07
C ILE A 11 -2.15 35.03 35.08
N VAL A 12 -1.52 34.73 33.96
CA VAL A 12 -1.32 35.70 32.87
C VAL A 12 -2.69 36.00 32.25
N LYS A 13 -3.12 37.27 32.27
CA LYS A 13 -4.37 37.71 31.63
C LYS A 13 -4.17 38.07 30.16
N PHE A 14 -3.01 38.63 29.84
CA PHE A 14 -2.56 38.81 28.46
C PHE A 14 -1.08 39.16 28.45
N PHE A 15 -0.38 38.78 27.38
CA PHE A 15 0.97 39.22 27.10
C PHE A 15 1.13 39.47 25.60
N ASP A 16 1.40 40.72 25.21
CA ASP A 16 1.63 41.06 23.81
C ASP A 16 3.13 40.97 23.49
N ALA A 17 3.57 39.80 23.06
CA ALA A 17 4.96 39.55 22.68
C ALA A 17 5.40 40.30 21.42
N GLN A 18 4.46 40.72 20.56
CA GLN A 18 4.78 41.26 19.23
C GLN A 18 4.90 42.78 19.22
N LYS A 19 3.99 43.50 19.87
CA LYS A 19 3.94 44.96 19.77
C LYS A 19 4.70 45.65 20.89
N ASN A 20 4.37 45.29 22.14
CA ASN A 20 4.77 46.09 23.30
C ASN A 20 5.64 45.31 24.30
N ASN A 21 5.80 44.01 24.11
CA ASN A 21 6.53 43.09 25.00
C ASN A 21 6.10 43.29 26.47
N PHE A 22 4.79 43.35 26.67
CA PHE A 22 4.14 43.80 27.89
C PHE A 22 2.85 43.01 28.16
N GLY A 23 2.55 42.76 29.42
CA GLY A 23 1.35 42.04 29.85
C GLY A 23 0.96 42.30 31.30
N PHE A 24 -0.08 41.62 31.76
CA PHE A 24 -0.55 41.67 33.14
C PHE A 24 -0.77 40.27 33.71
N ILE A 25 -0.52 40.17 35.01
CA ILE A 25 -0.77 38.98 35.83
C ILE A 25 -1.84 39.34 36.85
N GLU A 26 -2.86 38.49 36.97
CA GLU A 26 -3.98 38.61 37.92
C GLU A 26 -4.01 37.40 38.86
N HIS A 27 -4.96 37.39 39.81
CA HIS A 27 -5.11 36.35 40.84
C HIS A 27 -3.81 36.10 41.63
N ILE A 28 -3.12 37.19 41.96
CA ILE A 28 -1.79 37.12 42.55
C ILE A 28 -1.89 36.74 44.02
N CYS A 29 -1.13 35.72 44.40
CA CYS A 29 -0.98 35.26 45.76
C CYS A 29 0.49 35.02 46.10
N SER A 30 0.93 35.48 47.27
CA SER A 30 2.29 35.26 47.73
C SER A 30 2.47 33.88 48.36
N GLU A 31 3.70 33.41 48.54
CA GLU A 31 4.02 32.17 49.25
C GLU A 31 3.53 32.18 50.71
N SER A 32 3.36 33.37 51.31
CA SER A 32 2.71 33.53 52.62
C SER A 32 1.18 33.59 52.58
N GLY A 33 0.57 33.45 51.40
CA GLY A 33 -0.89 33.45 51.19
C GLY A 33 -1.51 34.85 51.11
N LYS A 34 -0.74 35.92 50.97
CA LYS A 34 -1.28 37.28 50.81
C LYS A 34 -1.77 37.47 49.39
N ILE A 35 -3.01 37.94 49.25
CA ILE A 35 -3.57 38.35 47.95
C ILE A 35 -3.03 39.74 47.63
N GLU A 36 -2.44 39.88 46.44
CA GLU A 36 -1.85 41.12 45.95
C GLU A 36 -2.64 41.65 44.74
N PRO A 37 -2.63 42.98 44.50
CA PRO A 37 -3.24 43.54 43.29
C PRO A 37 -2.50 43.08 42.03
N ALA A 38 -3.17 43.19 40.88
CA ALA A 38 -2.59 42.84 39.59
C ALA A 38 -1.23 43.50 39.35
N ALA A 39 -0.32 42.75 38.74
CA ALA A 39 1.04 43.19 38.46
C ALA A 39 1.26 43.25 36.95
N TYR A 40 1.96 44.28 36.50
CA TYR A 40 2.39 44.33 35.10
C TYR A 40 3.72 43.59 34.92
N VAL A 41 3.92 43.02 33.73
CA VAL A 41 5.13 42.29 33.35
C VAL A 41 5.67 42.84 32.03
N HIS A 42 6.99 43.00 31.95
CA HIS A 42 7.70 43.30 30.71
C HIS A 42 8.47 42.07 30.24
N GLY A 43 8.63 41.88 28.93
CA GLY A 43 9.27 40.67 28.39
C GLY A 43 10.70 40.43 28.85
N ARG A 44 11.45 41.49 29.19
CA ARG A 44 12.79 41.37 29.79
C ARG A 44 12.79 40.71 31.18
N GLN A 45 11.63 40.50 31.78
CA GLN A 45 11.44 39.87 33.08
C GLN A 45 10.98 38.41 32.96
N LEU A 46 10.75 37.91 31.74
CA LEU A 46 10.36 36.53 31.50
C LEU A 46 11.60 35.62 31.50
N ILE A 47 11.50 34.47 32.17
CA ILE A 47 12.53 33.43 32.15
C ILE A 47 12.39 32.57 30.89
N ASN A 48 11.16 32.29 30.47
CA ASN A 48 10.88 31.52 29.26
C ASN A 48 10.69 32.44 28.04
N PRO A 49 10.76 31.92 26.80
CA PRO A 49 10.43 32.68 25.59
C PRO A 49 9.04 33.33 25.65
N ALA A 50 8.96 34.60 25.23
CA ALA A 50 7.75 35.43 25.32
C ALA A 50 6.51 34.84 24.63
N ASN A 51 6.71 34.05 23.57
CA ASN A 51 5.65 33.39 22.82
C ASN A 51 5.01 32.19 23.56
N LEU A 52 5.45 31.88 24.78
CA LEU A 52 4.89 30.82 25.61
C LEU A 52 3.95 31.35 26.71
N TYR A 53 3.69 32.66 26.78
CA TYR A 53 2.87 33.31 27.80
C TYR A 53 1.52 33.76 27.25
N ASP A 54 0.69 32.80 26.82
CA ASP A 54 -0.70 33.05 26.43
C ASP A 54 -1.61 33.41 27.63
N ASP A 55 -2.81 33.91 27.32
CA ASP A 55 -3.86 34.16 28.32
C ASP A 55 -4.24 32.87 29.05
N GLY A 56 -4.44 32.96 30.36
CA GLY A 56 -4.78 31.86 31.25
C GLY A 56 -3.58 31.07 31.78
N ILE A 57 -2.34 31.40 31.40
CA ILE A 57 -1.17 30.61 31.81
C ILE A 57 -0.77 30.92 33.27
N PRO A 58 -0.70 29.90 34.15
CA PRO A 58 -0.19 30.06 35.51
C PRO A 58 1.34 30.24 35.55
N VAL A 59 1.79 31.21 36.34
CA VAL A 59 3.19 31.64 36.45
C VAL A 59 3.63 31.84 37.90
N THR A 60 4.94 31.75 38.13
CA THR A 60 5.60 32.16 39.38
C THR A 60 6.52 33.35 39.14
N PHE A 61 6.67 34.25 40.10
CA PHE A 61 7.47 35.48 39.97
C PHE A 61 7.80 36.10 41.34
N THR A 62 8.56 37.19 41.33
CA THR A 62 8.78 38.07 42.49
C THR A 62 8.14 39.43 42.24
N LEU A 63 7.61 40.05 43.30
CA LEU A 63 6.82 41.28 43.19
C LEU A 63 7.61 42.48 43.72
N GLN A 64 7.62 43.58 42.97
CA GLN A 64 8.24 44.84 43.40
C GLN A 64 7.28 46.02 43.17
N LYS A 65 7.00 46.78 44.22
CA LYS A 65 6.21 48.01 44.14
C LYS A 65 7.07 49.17 43.63
N ASN A 66 6.56 49.91 42.65
CA ASN A 66 7.16 51.12 42.12
C ASN A 66 6.10 52.21 41.91
N HIS A 67 6.49 53.35 41.31
CA HIS A 67 5.60 54.49 41.09
C HIS A 67 4.41 54.21 40.14
N LYS A 68 4.45 53.13 39.36
CA LYS A 68 3.39 52.69 38.43
C LYS A 68 2.50 51.57 39.00
N GLY A 69 2.74 51.16 40.25
CA GLY A 69 2.07 50.02 40.88
C GLY A 69 3.01 48.85 41.09
N TYR A 70 2.50 47.64 40.93
CA TYR A 70 3.26 46.41 41.17
C TYR A 70 3.80 45.84 39.86
N ALA A 71 5.08 45.48 39.85
CA ALA A 71 5.77 44.88 38.71
C ALA A 71 6.26 43.48 39.06
N ALA A 72 6.04 42.53 38.14
CA ALA A 72 6.50 41.16 38.26
C ALA A 72 7.91 40.98 37.64
N TYR A 73 8.79 40.32 38.38
CA TYR A 73 10.18 40.03 38.01
C TYR A 73 10.45 38.53 38.06
N SER A 74 11.34 38.05 37.20
CA SER A 74 11.71 36.62 37.11
C SER A 74 10.50 35.72 36.90
N VAL A 75 9.66 36.07 35.92
CA VAL A 75 8.40 35.39 35.65
C VAL A 75 8.66 34.08 34.91
N GLU A 76 8.25 32.97 35.49
CA GLU A 76 8.45 31.61 34.97
C GLU A 76 7.12 30.87 34.85
N ILE A 77 6.93 30.10 33.77
CA ILE A 77 5.73 29.29 33.59
C ILE A 77 5.74 28.16 34.60
N ILE A 78 4.63 27.98 35.33
CA ILE A 78 4.60 27.10 36.51
C ILE A 78 4.98 25.64 36.19
N LYS A 79 4.63 25.12 35.01
CA LYS A 79 4.94 23.74 34.61
C LYS A 79 6.44 23.46 34.49
N ASN A 80 7.25 24.51 34.34
CA ASN A 80 8.71 24.40 34.25
C ASN A 80 9.39 24.44 35.62
N THR A 81 8.63 24.69 36.70
CA THR A 81 9.13 24.74 38.07
C THR A 81 9.12 23.35 38.73
N SER A 82 9.74 23.20 39.90
CA SER A 82 9.70 21.94 40.66
C SER A 82 8.29 21.62 41.15
N ILE A 83 7.96 20.33 41.33
CA ILE A 83 6.65 19.87 41.83
C ILE A 83 6.28 20.56 43.15
N SER A 84 7.25 20.81 44.03
CA SER A 84 7.03 21.57 45.28
C SER A 84 6.50 22.99 45.05
N ILE A 85 7.03 23.70 44.04
CA ILE A 85 6.58 25.05 43.67
C ILE A 85 5.20 24.99 43.02
N GLN A 86 4.96 24.00 42.16
CA GLN A 86 3.67 23.78 41.52
C GLN A 86 2.56 23.57 42.55
N VAL A 87 2.81 22.72 43.55
CA VAL A 87 1.90 22.48 44.68
C VAL A 87 1.71 23.73 45.54
N GLN A 88 2.78 24.49 45.82
CA GLN A 88 2.65 25.74 46.58
C GLN A 88 1.71 26.73 45.89
N ALA A 89 1.80 26.87 44.56
CA ALA A 89 0.88 27.74 43.84
C ALA A 89 -0.58 27.25 43.94
N LEU A 90 -0.81 25.94 43.82
CA LEU A 90 -2.13 25.34 44.02
C LEU A 90 -2.69 25.64 45.42
N LYS A 91 -1.83 25.69 46.46
CA LYS A 91 -2.23 26.06 47.83
C LYS A 91 -2.67 27.53 47.95
N CYS A 92 -2.19 28.39 47.07
CA CYS A 92 -2.41 29.83 47.15
C CYS A 92 -3.56 30.32 46.25
N PHE A 93 -3.88 29.60 45.18
CA PHE A 93 -4.93 30.00 44.25
C PHE A 93 -6.36 29.90 44.83
N ASP A 94 -7.22 30.84 44.41
CA ASP A 94 -8.67 30.72 44.59
C ASP A 94 -9.22 29.50 43.84
N ASN A 95 -10.49 29.13 44.09
CA ASN A 95 -11.06 27.90 43.52
C ASN A 95 -11.04 27.86 41.98
N SER A 96 -11.25 28.99 41.31
CA SER A 96 -11.25 29.07 39.85
C SER A 96 -9.85 28.93 39.28
N SER A 97 -8.90 29.68 39.84
CA SER A 97 -7.49 29.68 39.44
C SER A 97 -6.82 28.35 39.76
N PHE A 98 -7.21 27.71 40.86
CA PHE A 98 -6.78 26.37 41.25
C PHE A 98 -7.16 25.32 40.20
N LEU A 99 -8.42 25.30 39.75
CA LEU A 99 -8.87 24.35 38.72
C LEU A 99 -8.12 24.55 37.40
N ASN A 100 -8.01 25.79 36.93
CA ASN A 100 -7.32 26.11 35.69
C ASN A 100 -5.84 25.73 35.76
N CYS A 101 -5.18 26.05 36.87
CA CYS A 101 -3.79 25.68 37.09
C CYS A 101 -3.61 24.16 37.17
N LEU A 102 -4.49 23.44 37.85
CA LEU A 102 -4.40 21.98 37.98
C LEU A 102 -4.59 21.28 36.63
N LYS A 103 -5.56 21.72 35.82
CA LYS A 103 -5.74 21.23 34.44
C LYS A 103 -4.48 21.44 33.61
N PHE A 104 -3.93 22.66 33.64
CA PHE A 104 -2.70 23.00 32.94
C PHE A 104 -1.51 22.13 33.36
N LEU A 105 -1.38 21.82 34.66
CA LEU A 105 -0.31 20.97 35.17
C LEU A 105 -0.45 19.51 34.70
N ILE A 106 -1.67 18.95 34.73
CA ILE A 106 -1.92 17.54 34.35
C ILE A 106 -1.64 17.29 32.86
N GLU A 107 -1.96 18.25 31.98
CA GLU A 107 -1.74 18.13 30.53
C GLU A 107 -0.26 17.92 30.16
N THR A 108 0.67 18.31 31.04
CA THR A 108 2.11 18.28 30.77
C THR A 108 2.77 16.92 31.00
N LYS A 109 1.99 15.88 31.35
CA LYS A 109 2.42 14.48 31.64
C LYS A 109 3.45 14.30 32.77
N ASN A 110 4.03 15.36 33.31
CA ASN A 110 5.10 15.32 34.33
C ASN A 110 4.65 15.73 35.74
N PHE A 111 3.36 16.00 35.95
CA PHE A 111 2.84 16.39 37.26
C PHE A 111 2.44 15.18 38.10
N THR A 112 3.35 14.75 38.98
CA THR A 112 3.13 13.63 39.91
C THR A 112 3.36 14.08 41.35
N PRO A 113 2.36 14.69 42.01
CA PRO A 113 2.52 15.21 43.37
C PRO A 113 2.79 14.09 44.39
N LEU A 114 3.48 14.45 45.48
CA LEU A 114 3.73 13.56 46.61
C LEU A 114 2.40 13.15 47.29
N PRO A 115 2.33 12.00 47.98
CA PRO A 115 1.09 11.51 48.59
C PRO A 115 0.37 12.52 49.52
N GLU A 116 1.13 13.29 50.29
CA GLU A 116 0.63 14.36 51.17
C GLU A 116 -0.02 15.50 50.37
N ASP A 117 0.56 15.84 49.22
CA ASP A 117 0.05 16.91 48.35
C ASP A 117 -1.14 16.43 47.51
N ARG A 118 -1.19 15.14 47.15
CA ARG A 118 -2.39 14.51 46.55
C ARG A 118 -3.58 14.64 47.49
N SER A 119 -3.38 14.36 48.78
CA SER A 119 -4.43 14.49 49.79
C SER A 119 -4.95 15.92 49.86
N PHE A 120 -4.06 16.93 49.86
CA PHE A 120 -4.46 18.33 49.79
C PHE A 120 -5.27 18.65 48.52
N ILE A 121 -4.78 18.24 47.35
CA ILE A 121 -5.44 18.50 46.05
C ILE A 121 -6.84 17.90 46.05
N VAL A 122 -6.99 16.66 46.51
CA VAL A 122 -8.29 15.98 46.53
C VAL A 122 -9.25 16.65 47.51
N GLU A 123 -8.82 17.00 48.73
CA GLU A 123 -9.68 17.72 49.67
C GLU A 123 -10.07 19.11 49.15
N ARG A 124 -9.17 19.80 48.44
CA ARG A 124 -9.49 21.08 47.80
C ARG A 124 -10.49 20.92 46.66
N LEU A 125 -10.34 19.90 45.81
CA LEU A 125 -11.29 19.61 44.73
C LEU A 125 -12.69 19.26 45.28
N LYS A 126 -12.77 18.53 46.41
CA LYS A 126 -14.04 18.26 47.10
C LYS A 126 -14.75 19.53 47.55
N MET A 127 -14.02 20.51 48.07
CA MET A 127 -14.58 21.80 48.47
C MET A 127 -15.16 22.59 47.29
N ILE A 128 -14.60 22.42 46.09
CA ILE A 128 -15.07 23.11 44.88
C ILE A 128 -16.38 22.50 44.37
N ASN A 129 -16.53 21.19 44.49
CA ASN A 129 -17.75 20.44 44.20
C ASN A 129 -18.38 20.74 42.81
N THR A 130 -17.55 21.01 41.80
CA THR A 130 -17.99 21.10 40.40
C THR A 130 -17.72 19.79 39.68
N GLU A 131 -18.41 19.55 38.57
CA GLU A 131 -18.19 18.35 37.76
C GLU A 131 -16.74 18.24 37.25
N ASP A 132 -16.15 19.37 36.86
CA ASP A 132 -14.73 19.45 36.50
C ASP A 132 -13.80 19.06 37.65
N ALA A 133 -14.14 19.46 38.89
CA ALA A 133 -13.35 19.11 40.06
C ALA A 133 -13.39 17.60 40.32
N TRP A 134 -14.57 16.99 40.21
CA TRP A 134 -14.73 15.54 40.36
C TRP A 134 -14.00 14.77 39.26
N ASN A 135 -14.09 15.20 38.00
CA ASN A 135 -13.32 14.60 36.90
C ASN A 135 -11.81 14.64 37.18
N LEU A 136 -11.31 15.70 37.81
CA LEU A 136 -9.90 15.81 38.21
C LEU A 136 -9.57 14.89 39.40
N ILE A 137 -10.48 14.69 40.36
CA ILE A 137 -10.27 13.75 41.49
C ILE A 137 -10.01 12.33 40.96
N SER A 138 -10.69 11.92 39.88
CA SER A 138 -10.47 10.60 39.26
C SER A 138 -9.02 10.35 38.82
N LYS A 139 -8.21 11.40 38.63
CA LYS A 139 -6.79 11.31 38.25
C LYS A 139 -5.85 11.15 39.45
N PHE A 140 -6.30 11.47 40.67
CA PHE A 140 -5.46 11.45 41.88
C PHE A 140 -5.91 10.42 42.91
N ASP A 141 -7.20 10.14 43.00
CA ASP A 141 -7.81 9.25 43.99
C ASP A 141 -9.10 8.64 43.39
N SER A 142 -8.94 7.51 42.70
CA SER A 142 -10.06 6.80 42.06
C SER A 142 -11.14 6.42 43.06
N ASP A 143 -10.73 6.03 44.27
CA ASP A 143 -11.62 5.48 45.29
C ASP A 143 -12.56 6.57 45.83
N LYS A 144 -12.04 7.77 46.11
CA LYS A 144 -12.86 8.92 46.52
C LYS A 144 -13.75 9.44 45.40
N TYR A 145 -13.30 9.37 44.15
CA TYR A 145 -14.14 9.72 43.01
C TYR A 145 -15.31 8.75 42.87
N HIS A 146 -15.05 7.44 43.02
CA HIS A 146 -16.08 6.43 43.05
C HIS A 146 -17.06 6.64 44.20
N GLU A 147 -16.59 6.94 45.42
CA GLU A 147 -17.46 7.24 46.57
C GLU A 147 -18.40 8.43 46.30
N HIS A 148 -17.93 9.49 45.65
CA HIS A 148 -18.79 10.61 45.26
C HIS A 148 -19.86 10.22 44.26
N LEU A 149 -19.48 9.46 43.22
CA LEU A 149 -20.45 8.98 42.24
C LEU A 149 -21.54 8.12 42.91
N LYS A 150 -21.16 7.27 43.89
CA LYS A 150 -22.11 6.49 44.69
C LYS A 150 -23.09 7.37 45.46
N ASN A 151 -22.60 8.39 46.16
CA ASN A 151 -23.47 9.31 46.91
C ASN A 151 -24.43 10.07 45.98
N ARG A 152 -23.95 10.49 44.80
CA ARG A 152 -24.75 11.22 43.82
C ARG A 152 -25.84 10.35 43.19
N ILE A 153 -25.60 9.05 43.01
CA ILE A 153 -26.61 8.12 42.49
C ILE A 153 -27.89 8.15 43.32
N ALA A 154 -27.76 8.21 44.65
CA ALA A 154 -28.91 8.20 45.56
C ALA A 154 -29.79 9.46 45.44
N GLU A 155 -29.23 10.58 44.96
CA GLU A 155 -29.92 11.87 44.81
C GLU A 155 -30.57 12.06 43.43
N LEU A 156 -30.21 11.23 42.46
CA LEU A 156 -30.70 11.33 41.08
C LEU A 156 -32.03 10.60 40.90
N ASP A 157 -32.84 11.08 39.96
CA ASP A 157 -33.94 10.30 39.41
C ASP A 157 -33.40 9.19 38.49
N ASP A 158 -34.25 8.25 38.11
CA ASP A 158 -33.84 7.10 37.30
C ASP A 158 -33.28 7.50 35.92
N ALA A 159 -33.75 8.60 35.32
CA ALA A 159 -33.19 9.09 34.06
C ALA A 159 -31.77 9.67 34.25
N GLY A 160 -31.56 10.44 35.32
CA GLY A 160 -30.27 10.98 35.71
C GLY A 160 -29.24 9.90 36.02
N LYS A 161 -29.64 8.79 36.65
CA LYS A 161 -28.77 7.63 36.91
C LYS A 161 -28.26 7.00 35.61
N ILE A 162 -29.11 6.87 34.59
CA ILE A 162 -28.73 6.32 33.27
C ILE A 162 -27.73 7.23 32.56
N GLN A 163 -27.97 8.54 32.57
CA GLN A 163 -27.04 9.51 31.98
C GLN A 163 -25.68 9.50 32.70
N LEU A 164 -25.69 9.36 34.03
CA LEU A 164 -24.47 9.23 34.82
C LEU A 164 -23.69 7.97 34.42
N TYR A 165 -24.36 6.83 34.23
CA TYR A 165 -23.72 5.62 33.76
C TYR A 165 -23.09 5.79 32.38
N GLN A 166 -23.85 6.30 31.40
CA GLN A 166 -23.38 6.47 30.02
C GLN A 166 -22.15 7.38 29.91
N LYS A 167 -22.02 8.35 30.82
CA LYS A 167 -20.87 9.25 30.86
C LYS A 167 -19.59 8.60 31.38
N HIS A 168 -19.70 7.61 32.27
CA HIS A 168 -18.54 7.05 32.98
C HIS A 168 -18.21 5.60 32.59
N ASP A 169 -19.20 4.83 32.15
CA ASP A 169 -19.07 3.45 31.65
C ASP A 169 -18.29 2.50 32.57
N GLN A 170 -18.60 2.52 33.87
CA GLN A 170 -17.94 1.71 34.90
C GLN A 170 -18.89 0.70 35.56
N ASP A 171 -18.52 -0.57 35.59
CA ASP A 171 -19.41 -1.65 36.07
C ASP A 171 -19.76 -1.54 37.55
N ASP A 172 -18.84 -1.09 38.40
CA ASP A 172 -19.10 -0.84 39.83
C ASP A 172 -20.17 0.26 40.04
N LEU A 173 -20.24 1.22 39.11
CA LEU A 173 -21.25 2.28 39.13
C LEU A 173 -22.63 1.73 38.75
N LEU A 174 -22.68 0.78 37.82
CA LEU A 174 -23.93 0.12 37.41
C LEU A 174 -24.53 -0.67 38.56
N GLN A 175 -23.70 -1.36 39.36
CA GLN A 175 -24.17 -2.07 40.56
C GLN A 175 -24.84 -1.13 41.56
N GLU A 176 -24.27 0.05 41.78
CA GLU A 176 -24.79 1.05 42.72
C GLU A 176 -26.06 1.73 42.19
N ILE A 177 -26.13 1.97 40.88
CA ILE A 177 -27.36 2.46 40.22
C ILE A 177 -28.53 1.50 40.44
N VAL A 178 -28.28 0.20 40.31
CA VAL A 178 -29.29 -0.83 40.53
C VAL A 178 -29.74 -0.89 42.00
N VAL A 179 -28.83 -0.68 42.95
CA VAL A 179 -29.15 -0.63 44.40
C VAL A 179 -30.09 0.52 44.73
N HIS A 180 -29.89 1.67 44.10
CA HIS A 180 -30.61 2.91 44.36
C HIS A 180 -31.71 3.21 43.35
N TRP A 181 -32.15 2.24 42.56
CA TRP A 181 -33.19 2.46 41.55
C TRP A 181 -34.57 2.68 42.18
N ASN A 182 -35.29 3.71 41.74
CA ASN A 182 -36.55 4.13 42.38
C ASN A 182 -37.81 3.63 41.66
N PHE A 183 -37.68 3.17 40.42
CA PHE A 183 -38.80 2.82 39.54
C PHE A 183 -39.75 3.99 39.30
N ASP A 184 -39.18 5.19 39.13
CA ASP A 184 -39.92 6.44 38.96
C ASP A 184 -40.64 6.50 37.60
N ARG A 185 -40.01 5.93 36.56
CA ARG A 185 -40.54 5.88 35.19
C ARG A 185 -40.28 4.54 34.53
N ASN A 186 -41.26 4.08 33.75
CA ASN A 186 -41.15 2.83 33.00
C ASN A 186 -40.04 2.92 31.96
N GLU A 187 -39.95 4.03 31.22
CA GLU A 187 -38.95 4.19 30.15
C GLU A 187 -37.52 4.12 30.68
N SER A 188 -37.25 4.78 31.82
CA SER A 188 -35.94 4.69 32.47
C SER A 188 -35.63 3.26 32.92
N THR A 189 -36.64 2.56 33.45
CA THR A 189 -36.48 1.16 33.92
C THR A 189 -36.18 0.23 32.76
N LEU A 190 -36.82 0.44 31.59
CA LEU A 190 -36.50 -0.29 30.37
C LEU A 190 -35.08 0.01 29.88
N ALA A 191 -34.64 1.27 29.98
CA ALA A 191 -33.27 1.66 29.63
C ALA A 191 -32.23 1.00 30.55
N LEU A 192 -32.50 0.90 31.86
CA LEU A 192 -31.63 0.17 32.80
C LEU A 192 -31.56 -1.32 32.45
N ILE A 193 -32.70 -1.96 32.17
CA ILE A 193 -32.75 -3.38 31.80
C ILE A 193 -31.92 -3.64 30.54
N GLU A 194 -31.97 -2.74 29.57
CA GLU A 194 -31.19 -2.86 28.33
C GLU A 194 -29.68 -2.65 28.57
N LEU A 195 -29.30 -1.73 29.46
CA LEU A 195 -27.90 -1.58 29.89
C LEU A 195 -27.38 -2.83 30.60
N LEU A 196 -28.16 -3.40 31.52
CA LEU A 196 -27.82 -4.65 32.21
C LEU A 196 -27.73 -5.84 31.24
N ARG A 197 -28.52 -5.82 30.15
CA ARG A 197 -28.48 -6.85 29.11
C ARG A 197 -27.19 -6.78 28.27
N THR A 198 -26.74 -5.57 27.96
CA THR A 198 -25.61 -5.33 27.04
C THR A 198 -24.25 -5.47 27.73
N LYS A 199 -24.18 -5.20 29.03
CA LYS A 199 -22.96 -5.39 29.81
C LYS A 199 -22.88 -6.83 30.30
N HIS A 200 -21.96 -7.60 29.72
CA HIS A 200 -21.78 -9.03 30.01
C HIS A 200 -21.22 -9.34 31.42
N THR A 201 -20.88 -8.32 32.21
CA THR A 201 -20.42 -8.48 33.58
C THR A 201 -21.59 -8.84 34.51
N ILE A 202 -21.40 -9.91 35.29
CA ILE A 202 -22.43 -10.55 36.13
C ILE A 202 -22.73 -9.64 37.34
N ILE A 203 -23.45 -8.56 37.10
CA ILE A 203 -24.05 -7.73 38.15
C ILE A 203 -25.29 -8.48 38.61
N ARG A 204 -25.23 -9.13 39.78
CA ARG A 204 -26.41 -9.72 40.41
C ARG A 204 -27.20 -8.57 41.05
N PRO A 205 -28.40 -8.21 40.53
CA PRO A 205 -29.14 -7.12 41.11
C PRO A 205 -29.55 -7.49 42.55
N PRO A 206 -29.63 -6.52 43.48
CA PRO A 206 -30.09 -6.79 44.82
C PRO A 206 -31.50 -7.40 44.80
N ARG A 207 -31.77 -8.32 45.75
CA ARG A 207 -33.08 -8.97 45.85
C ARG A 207 -34.23 -7.96 46.00
N SER A 208 -34.00 -6.81 46.64
CA SER A 208 -34.97 -5.73 46.77
C SER A 208 -35.39 -5.16 45.41
N PHE A 209 -34.42 -4.86 44.54
CA PHE A 209 -34.67 -4.41 43.17
C PHE A 209 -35.47 -5.45 42.40
N TYR A 210 -35.11 -6.72 42.53
CA TYR A 210 -35.83 -7.80 41.86
C TYR A 210 -37.30 -7.90 42.27
N LEU A 211 -37.58 -7.88 43.57
CA LEU A 211 -38.94 -8.03 44.10
C LEU A 211 -39.85 -6.87 43.67
N GLN A 212 -39.35 -5.63 43.73
CA GLN A 212 -40.10 -4.46 43.29
C GLN A 212 -40.42 -4.51 41.79
N LEU A 213 -39.47 -5.01 40.99
CA LEU A 213 -39.65 -5.18 39.55
C LEU A 213 -40.61 -6.33 39.22
N LYS A 214 -40.60 -7.42 40.01
CA LYS A 214 -41.52 -8.56 39.87
C LYS A 214 -42.97 -8.16 40.17
N GLU A 215 -43.21 -7.30 41.15
CA GLU A 215 -44.56 -6.80 41.47
C GLU A 215 -45.18 -5.96 40.35
N ARG A 216 -44.33 -5.35 39.50
CA ARG A 216 -44.76 -4.50 38.39
C ARG A 216 -44.67 -5.20 37.04
N ILE A 217 -44.38 -6.50 37.01
CA ILE A 217 -44.05 -7.21 35.77
C ILE A 217 -45.20 -7.19 34.78
N ASP A 218 -46.44 -7.33 35.23
CA ASP A 218 -47.62 -7.36 34.36
C ASP A 218 -47.87 -6.02 33.65
N LEU A 219 -47.28 -4.93 34.14
CA LEU A 219 -47.35 -3.58 33.53
C LEU A 219 -46.28 -3.37 32.45
N LEU A 220 -45.29 -4.26 32.37
CA LEU A 220 -44.25 -4.20 31.35
C LEU A 220 -44.73 -4.90 30.09
N PRO A 221 -44.31 -4.45 28.89
CA PRO A 221 -44.58 -5.21 27.67
C PRO A 221 -44.03 -6.63 27.78
N LEU A 222 -44.72 -7.62 27.18
CA LEU A 222 -44.38 -9.05 27.23
C LEU A 222 -42.88 -9.33 26.99
N ALA A 223 -42.26 -8.52 26.13
CA ALA A 223 -40.84 -8.60 25.87
C ALA A 223 -39.92 -8.32 27.03
N TYR A 224 -40.29 -7.35 27.85
CA TYR A 224 -39.54 -6.99 29.03
C TYR A 224 -39.83 -7.92 30.19
N GLN A 225 -41.06 -8.43 30.32
CA GLN A 225 -41.41 -9.44 31.32
C GLN A 225 -40.55 -10.70 31.17
N LEU A 226 -40.47 -11.19 29.93
CA LEU A 226 -39.66 -12.34 29.61
C LEU A 226 -38.17 -12.02 29.84
N ASN A 227 -37.62 -10.92 29.29
CA ASN A 227 -36.21 -10.57 29.54
C ASN A 227 -35.86 -10.40 31.02
N LEU A 228 -36.83 -9.96 31.84
CA LEU A 228 -36.70 -9.93 33.28
C LEU A 228 -36.51 -11.33 33.88
N ALA A 229 -37.42 -12.25 33.56
CA ALA A 229 -37.40 -13.61 34.10
C ALA A 229 -36.06 -14.30 33.85
N LYS A 230 -35.41 -14.03 32.69
CA LYS A 230 -34.05 -14.52 32.41
C LYS A 230 -32.96 -13.74 33.13
N ALA A 231 -33.00 -12.40 33.15
CA ALA A 231 -31.97 -11.60 33.84
C ALA A 231 -31.81 -11.99 35.33
N PHE A 232 -32.87 -12.53 35.92
CA PHE A 232 -32.92 -12.98 37.31
C PHE A 232 -32.91 -14.50 37.49
N SER A 233 -32.86 -15.26 36.39
CA SER A 233 -32.96 -16.73 36.40
C SER A 233 -34.18 -17.26 37.19
N ASP A 234 -35.33 -16.58 37.10
CA ASP A 234 -36.59 -16.99 37.77
C ASP A 234 -37.47 -17.80 36.81
N ASP A 235 -37.25 -19.11 36.83
CA ASP A 235 -37.94 -20.06 35.97
C ASP A 235 -39.43 -20.21 36.25
N GLU A 236 -39.85 -19.93 37.49
CA GLU A 236 -41.25 -19.94 37.88
C GLU A 236 -41.99 -18.80 37.20
N LEU A 237 -41.40 -17.61 37.21
CA LEU A 237 -41.93 -16.44 36.54
C LEU A 237 -41.99 -16.63 35.02
N ALA A 238 -40.93 -17.18 34.41
CA ALA A 238 -40.92 -17.50 32.98
C ALA A 238 -42.02 -18.51 32.61
N ASN A 239 -42.19 -19.56 33.41
CA ASN A 239 -43.23 -20.58 33.18
C ASN A 239 -44.65 -20.02 33.34
N LYS A 240 -44.84 -19.14 34.33
CA LYS A 240 -46.13 -18.47 34.54
C LYS A 240 -46.48 -17.66 33.28
N ILE A 241 -45.55 -16.82 32.81
CA ILE A 241 -45.75 -15.98 31.61
C ILE A 241 -46.03 -16.84 30.36
N ILE A 242 -45.31 -17.94 30.15
CA ILE A 242 -45.48 -18.81 28.95
C ILE A 242 -46.83 -19.54 28.95
N ASN A 243 -47.33 -19.94 30.12
CA ASN A 243 -48.53 -20.78 30.22
C ASN A 243 -49.84 -19.99 30.26
N THR A 244 -49.83 -18.77 30.82
CA THR A 244 -51.07 -18.01 31.02
C THR A 244 -51.42 -17.11 29.84
N GLN A 245 -50.50 -16.87 28.91
CA GLN A 245 -50.73 -15.92 27.83
C GLN A 245 -51.55 -16.52 26.69
N THR A 246 -52.66 -15.86 26.38
CA THR A 246 -53.44 -16.07 25.17
C THR A 246 -52.75 -15.37 24.01
N PHE A 247 -52.43 -16.11 22.94
CA PHE A 247 -51.76 -15.55 21.76
C PHE A 247 -52.80 -14.80 20.90
N GLU A 248 -52.92 -13.50 21.12
CA GLU A 248 -53.84 -12.63 20.38
C GLU A 248 -53.30 -12.28 18.99
N SER A 249 -51.99 -12.42 18.77
CA SER A 249 -51.31 -12.14 17.51
C SER A 249 -50.21 -13.17 17.19
N VAL A 250 -49.87 -13.26 15.90
CA VAL A 250 -48.72 -14.07 15.45
C VAL A 250 -47.42 -13.48 16.02
N GLU A 251 -47.34 -12.17 16.25
CA GLU A 251 -46.17 -11.51 16.85
C GLU A 251 -45.87 -11.95 18.29
N ASP A 252 -46.86 -12.05 19.17
CA ASP A 252 -46.67 -12.44 20.59
C ASP A 252 -46.15 -13.88 20.71
N PHE A 253 -46.65 -14.72 19.82
CA PHE A 253 -46.28 -16.11 19.69
C PHE A 253 -44.82 -16.31 19.29
N LEU A 254 -44.39 -15.58 18.27
CA LEU A 254 -43.01 -15.58 17.79
C LEU A 254 -42.04 -14.97 18.78
N PHE A 255 -42.53 -14.00 19.55
CA PHE A 255 -41.77 -13.33 20.56
C PHE A 255 -41.41 -14.29 21.70
N ILE A 256 -42.40 -15.02 22.25
CA ILE A 256 -42.18 -16.03 23.29
C ILE A 256 -41.30 -17.19 22.78
N GLY A 257 -41.57 -17.65 21.55
CA GLY A 257 -40.79 -18.73 20.94
C GLY A 257 -39.31 -18.36 20.76
N ARG A 258 -39.01 -17.17 20.23
CA ARG A 258 -37.63 -16.70 20.11
C ARG A 258 -37.00 -16.48 21.48
N TRP A 259 -37.74 -15.94 22.44
CA TRP A 259 -37.22 -15.72 23.79
C TRP A 259 -36.81 -17.02 24.50
N ILE A 260 -37.63 -18.08 24.46
CA ILE A 260 -37.28 -19.39 25.05
C ILE A 260 -36.01 -19.96 24.42
N GLN A 261 -35.91 -19.86 23.08
CA GLN A 261 -34.80 -20.37 22.30
C GLN A 261 -33.48 -19.67 22.64
N THR A 262 -33.52 -18.35 22.85
CA THR A 262 -32.34 -17.55 23.19
C THR A 262 -31.86 -17.80 24.62
N HIS A 263 -32.73 -18.26 25.51
CA HIS A 263 -32.51 -18.11 26.96
C HIS A 263 -32.38 -19.40 27.76
N TYR A 264 -32.70 -20.53 27.14
CA TYR A 264 -32.49 -21.84 27.73
C TYR A 264 -31.57 -22.68 26.83
N GLN A 265 -30.76 -23.56 27.43
CA GLN A 265 -29.89 -24.49 26.70
C GLN A 265 -30.00 -25.92 27.26
N GLY A 266 -29.55 -26.90 26.49
CA GLY A 266 -29.56 -28.31 26.90
C GLY A 266 -30.98 -28.81 27.26
N GLN A 267 -31.11 -29.51 28.38
CA GLN A 267 -32.38 -30.11 28.79
C GLN A 267 -33.41 -29.08 29.23
N GLY A 268 -33.00 -28.00 29.91
CA GLY A 268 -33.90 -26.90 30.27
C GLY A 268 -34.52 -26.20 29.05
N LEU A 269 -33.82 -26.18 27.90
CA LEU A 269 -34.41 -25.70 26.65
C LEU A 269 -35.46 -26.64 26.10
N GLN A 270 -35.17 -27.94 26.12
CA GLN A 270 -36.12 -28.93 25.64
C GLN A 270 -37.38 -28.94 26.50
N ASP A 271 -37.25 -28.85 27.82
CA ASP A 271 -38.39 -28.79 28.73
C ASP A 271 -39.28 -27.57 28.46
N LYS A 272 -38.68 -26.39 28.25
CA LYS A 272 -39.41 -25.15 27.96
C LYS A 272 -40.01 -25.15 26.55
N LEU A 273 -39.31 -25.70 25.55
CA LEU A 273 -39.85 -25.89 24.20
C LEU A 273 -40.98 -26.91 24.18
N VAL A 274 -40.92 -27.96 25.00
CA VAL A 274 -41.97 -28.97 25.08
C VAL A 274 -43.23 -28.38 25.71
N ILE A 275 -43.10 -27.61 26.79
CA ILE A 275 -44.21 -26.87 27.41
C ILE A 275 -44.84 -25.91 26.39
N PHE A 276 -44.01 -25.19 25.65
CA PHE A 276 -44.44 -24.27 24.59
C PHE A 276 -45.13 -25.00 23.43
N VAL A 277 -44.54 -26.07 22.87
CA VAL A 277 -45.09 -26.88 21.75
C VAL A 277 -46.37 -27.63 22.16
N HIS A 278 -46.50 -28.06 23.41
CA HIS A 278 -47.77 -28.64 23.89
C HIS A 278 -48.89 -27.62 24.03
N SER A 279 -48.56 -26.36 24.32
CA SER A 279 -49.50 -25.25 24.25
C SER A 279 -49.96 -25.03 22.79
N ILE A 280 -49.01 -25.11 21.84
CA ILE A 280 -49.21 -24.93 20.39
C ILE A 280 -50.06 -26.02 19.74
N LYS A 281 -49.73 -27.28 20.02
CA LYS A 281 -50.34 -28.46 19.39
C LYS A 281 -51.85 -28.54 19.66
N ARG A 282 -52.29 -28.07 20.83
CA ARG A 282 -53.70 -27.98 21.19
C ARG A 282 -54.47 -26.95 20.36
N GLN A 283 -53.79 -26.04 19.69
CA GLN A 283 -54.41 -24.90 19.01
C GLN A 283 -54.23 -24.94 17.47
N ILE A 284 -53.25 -25.66 16.90
CA ILE A 284 -52.85 -25.61 15.47
C ILE A 284 -53.89 -26.06 14.44
N GLN A 285 -54.67 -27.11 14.72
CA GLN A 285 -55.61 -27.65 13.73
C GLN A 285 -56.83 -26.73 13.49
N ALA A 286 -57.12 -25.84 14.45
CA ALA A 286 -58.20 -24.88 14.34
C ALA A 286 -57.82 -23.60 13.55
N ILE A 287 -56.57 -23.49 13.09
CA ILE A 287 -56.02 -22.27 12.47
C ILE A 287 -56.19 -22.32 10.92
N PRO A 288 -56.62 -21.24 10.22
CA PRO A 288 -56.75 -21.19 8.75
C PRO A 288 -55.42 -21.23 7.98
N ASP A 289 -55.42 -21.73 6.73
CA ASP A 289 -54.19 -21.94 5.93
C ASP A 289 -53.38 -20.68 5.63
N SER A 290 -54.02 -19.51 5.50
CA SER A 290 -53.33 -18.22 5.38
C SER A 290 -52.53 -17.88 6.63
N VAL A 291 -53.10 -18.16 7.81
CA VAL A 291 -52.44 -17.97 9.10
C VAL A 291 -51.39 -19.06 9.33
N ARG A 292 -51.58 -20.28 8.83
CA ARG A 292 -50.56 -21.36 8.85
C ARG A 292 -49.36 -21.07 7.96
N LEU A 293 -49.58 -20.51 6.78
CA LEU A 293 -48.50 -20.10 5.88
C LEU A 293 -47.75 -18.88 6.45
N GLU A 294 -48.44 -17.93 7.07
CA GLU A 294 -47.79 -16.84 7.80
C GLU A 294 -47.07 -17.33 9.08
N PHE A 295 -47.61 -18.36 9.72
CA PHE A 295 -46.99 -19.09 10.83
C PHE A 295 -45.75 -19.85 10.39
N LEU A 296 -45.73 -20.41 9.16
CA LEU A 296 -44.56 -20.95 8.48
C LEU A 296 -43.65 -19.86 7.90
N ARG A 297 -44.05 -18.58 7.82
CA ARG A 297 -43.15 -17.44 7.51
C ARG A 297 -42.35 -16.92 8.69
N LYS A 298 -42.91 -16.91 9.90
CA LYS A 298 -42.24 -16.23 11.03
C LYS A 298 -41.40 -17.05 12.10
N PHE A 299 -41.72 -18.29 12.46
CA PHE A 299 -41.04 -19.26 13.36
C PHE A 299 -39.63 -19.81 12.99
N THR A 300 -38.61 -19.68 13.85
CA THR A 300 -37.21 -19.77 13.39
C THR A 300 -36.43 -21.06 13.70
N ARG A 301 -36.95 -22.02 14.48
CA ARG A 301 -36.21 -23.29 14.74
C ARG A 301 -36.61 -24.42 13.80
N SER A 302 -35.68 -24.69 12.89
CA SER A 302 -35.50 -25.83 11.99
C SER A 302 -36.02 -27.17 12.50
N SER A 303 -35.68 -27.66 13.70
CA SER A 303 -36.12 -29.02 14.10
C SER A 303 -37.65 -29.15 14.24
N ILE A 304 -38.30 -28.14 14.80
CA ILE A 304 -39.76 -28.06 14.90
C ILE A 304 -40.38 -27.76 13.54
N LEU A 305 -39.70 -26.95 12.72
CA LEU A 305 -40.10 -26.68 11.35
C LEU A 305 -40.03 -27.93 10.47
N PHE A 306 -38.99 -28.75 10.65
CA PHE A 306 -38.77 -30.04 10.00
C PHE A 306 -39.83 -31.04 10.43
N ASP A 307 -40.20 -31.09 11.71
CA ASP A 307 -41.30 -31.94 12.17
C ASP A 307 -42.64 -31.50 11.58
N ILE A 308 -42.88 -30.20 11.43
CA ILE A 308 -44.08 -29.64 10.79
C ILE A 308 -44.08 -29.91 9.27
N ILE A 309 -42.94 -29.78 8.59
CA ILE A 309 -42.80 -29.93 7.13
C ILE A 309 -42.73 -31.40 6.68
N ASN A 310 -42.05 -32.28 7.44
CA ASN A 310 -41.95 -33.71 7.14
C ASN A 310 -43.31 -34.43 7.19
N HIS A 311 -44.31 -33.83 7.84
CA HIS A 311 -45.67 -34.35 7.90
C HIS A 311 -46.62 -33.63 6.94
N TRP A 312 -46.09 -32.80 6.03
CA TRP A 312 -46.82 -31.98 5.08
C TRP A 312 -46.48 -32.39 3.63
N LYS A 313 -47.50 -32.73 2.81
CA LYS A 313 -47.33 -33.02 1.36
C LYS A 313 -47.63 -31.77 0.53
N PHE A 314 -46.70 -31.37 -0.34
CA PHE A 314 -46.85 -30.25 -1.28
C PHE A 314 -47.22 -30.79 -2.67
N GLU A 315 -48.38 -30.39 -3.19
CA GLU A 315 -49.00 -31.01 -4.38
C GLU A 315 -49.01 -30.07 -5.60
N SER A 316 -48.61 -28.80 -5.48
CA SER A 316 -48.57 -27.84 -6.60
C SER A 316 -47.35 -26.91 -6.63
N ILE A 317 -47.09 -26.33 -7.81
CA ILE A 317 -46.04 -25.32 -8.01
C ILE A 317 -46.31 -24.09 -7.15
N GLU A 318 -47.55 -23.59 -7.03
CA GLU A 318 -47.81 -22.43 -6.16
C GLU A 318 -47.64 -22.75 -4.66
N GLN A 319 -47.90 -23.98 -4.22
CA GLN A 319 -47.64 -24.42 -2.84
C GLN A 319 -46.14 -24.53 -2.56
N THR A 320 -45.40 -25.00 -3.56
CA THR A 320 -43.95 -25.13 -3.50
C THR A 320 -43.30 -23.76 -3.58
N GLU A 321 -43.76 -22.86 -4.45
CA GLU A 321 -43.30 -21.46 -4.51
C GLU A 321 -43.69 -20.68 -3.26
N ALA A 322 -44.85 -20.93 -2.66
CA ALA A 322 -45.21 -20.33 -1.38
C ALA A 322 -44.33 -20.88 -0.26
N LEU A 323 -44.15 -22.19 -0.13
CA LEU A 323 -43.27 -22.79 0.87
C LEU A 323 -41.81 -22.39 0.65
N LEU A 324 -41.35 -22.32 -0.59
CA LEU A 324 -40.02 -21.88 -0.96
C LEU A 324 -39.87 -20.40 -0.65
N SER A 325 -40.81 -19.52 -1.04
CA SER A 325 -40.85 -18.11 -0.59
C SER A 325 -40.73 -18.03 0.93
N ILE A 326 -41.44 -18.91 1.62
CA ILE A 326 -41.45 -18.98 3.08
C ILE A 326 -40.11 -19.45 3.66
N LEU A 327 -39.48 -20.49 3.11
CA LEU A 327 -38.20 -21.07 3.53
C LEU A 327 -37.00 -20.18 3.17
N GLN A 328 -37.06 -19.61 1.97
CA GLN A 328 -36.15 -18.59 1.45
C GLN A 328 -36.21 -17.35 2.33
N GLU A 329 -37.41 -16.92 2.75
CA GLU A 329 -37.54 -15.84 3.74
C GLU A 329 -36.98 -16.26 5.12
N ARG A 330 -37.09 -17.55 5.49
CA ARG A 330 -36.73 -18.10 6.80
C ARG A 330 -35.24 -18.36 7.04
N LYS A 331 -34.42 -18.47 5.99
CA LYS A 331 -32.93 -18.57 6.06
C LYS A 331 -32.44 -19.52 7.16
N LEU A 332 -32.81 -20.80 7.06
CA LEU A 332 -32.37 -21.81 8.02
C LEU A 332 -30.82 -21.90 8.08
N PRO A 333 -30.22 -22.41 9.17
CA PRO A 333 -28.75 -22.53 9.31
C PRO A 333 -28.15 -23.37 8.20
N PRO A 334 -26.98 -23.08 7.62
CA PRO A 334 -26.48 -23.76 6.43
C PRO A 334 -26.39 -25.27 6.56
N GLU A 335 -26.22 -25.88 7.74
CA GLU A 335 -26.25 -27.34 7.90
C GLU A 335 -27.67 -27.92 7.96
N GLU A 336 -28.66 -27.12 8.32
CA GLU A 336 -30.07 -27.50 8.46
C GLU A 336 -30.87 -27.06 7.26
N LEU A 337 -30.58 -25.89 6.69
CA LEU A 337 -30.82 -25.51 5.32
C LEU A 337 -30.02 -26.42 4.38
N SER A 338 -28.81 -26.89 4.70
CA SER A 338 -28.12 -27.96 3.94
C SER A 338 -28.86 -29.25 4.15
N LYS A 339 -29.26 -29.66 5.36
CA LYS A 339 -30.08 -30.88 5.50
C LYS A 339 -31.44 -30.72 4.82
N PHE A 340 -31.94 -29.50 4.71
CA PHE A 340 -33.23 -29.18 4.10
C PHE A 340 -33.09 -29.16 2.59
N GLU A 341 -32.09 -28.47 2.05
CA GLU A 341 -31.68 -28.34 0.66
C GLU A 341 -30.99 -29.61 0.15
N GLU A 342 -30.38 -30.44 0.99
CA GLU A 342 -29.89 -31.79 0.69
C GLU A 342 -31.07 -32.73 0.64
N ASN A 343 -32.03 -32.67 1.58
CA ASN A 343 -33.27 -33.44 1.44
C ASN A 343 -34.11 -32.94 0.26
N LEU A 344 -34.09 -31.64 -0.05
CA LEU A 344 -34.79 -31.08 -1.21
C LEU A 344 -34.04 -31.46 -2.50
N ALA A 345 -32.72 -31.31 -2.57
CA ALA A 345 -31.87 -31.61 -3.74
C ALA A 345 -31.64 -33.11 -3.97
N LEU A 346 -31.76 -33.96 -2.96
CA LEU A 346 -31.88 -35.42 -3.13
C LEU A 346 -33.22 -35.80 -3.78
N ASN A 347 -34.23 -34.92 -3.69
CA ASN A 347 -35.57 -35.11 -4.26
C ASN A 347 -35.87 -34.20 -5.48
N ILE A 348 -34.92 -33.36 -5.93
CA ILE A 348 -35.05 -32.48 -7.12
C ILE A 348 -34.09 -32.95 -8.23
N ASP A 349 -34.61 -33.18 -9.44
CA ASP A 349 -33.85 -33.58 -10.63
C ASP A 349 -33.57 -32.35 -11.54
N ILE A 350 -32.36 -31.76 -11.50
CA ILE A 350 -32.04 -30.46 -12.14
C ILE A 350 -31.34 -30.63 -13.50
N HIS A 351 -32.08 -30.46 -14.60
CA HIS A 351 -31.57 -30.58 -15.97
C HIS A 351 -31.31 -29.23 -16.68
N ASP A 352 -31.85 -28.09 -16.20
CA ASP A 352 -31.81 -26.80 -16.92
C ASP A 352 -31.15 -25.62 -16.16
N THR A 353 -30.30 -24.87 -16.89
CA THR A 353 -29.72 -23.56 -16.52
C THR A 353 -30.74 -22.45 -16.23
N GLN A 354 -31.96 -22.49 -16.79
CA GLN A 354 -33.00 -21.51 -16.48
C GLN A 354 -33.67 -21.76 -15.13
N GLU A 355 -33.96 -23.03 -14.80
CA GLU A 355 -34.40 -23.40 -13.45
C GLU A 355 -33.34 -22.97 -12.44
N PHE A 356 -32.07 -23.31 -12.66
CA PHE A 356 -31.00 -22.91 -11.75
C PHE A 356 -30.86 -21.39 -11.59
N LYS A 357 -31.05 -20.61 -12.66
CA LYS A 357 -31.10 -19.13 -12.58
C LYS A 357 -32.27 -18.66 -11.71
N LEU A 358 -33.45 -19.27 -11.82
CA LEU A 358 -34.60 -18.99 -10.95
C LEU A 358 -34.27 -19.35 -9.49
N TRP A 359 -33.77 -20.56 -9.23
CA TRP A 359 -33.40 -21.02 -7.88
C TRP A 359 -32.32 -20.13 -7.26
N ARG A 360 -31.37 -19.61 -8.05
CA ARG A 360 -30.34 -18.67 -7.59
C ARG A 360 -30.89 -17.28 -7.25
N VAL A 361 -31.93 -16.81 -7.96
CA VAL A 361 -32.64 -15.58 -7.57
C VAL A 361 -33.17 -15.70 -6.15
N TYR A 362 -33.62 -16.89 -5.78
CA TYR A 362 -34.30 -17.09 -4.52
C TYR A 362 -33.46 -17.71 -3.39
N PHE A 363 -32.41 -18.47 -3.70
CA PHE A 363 -31.46 -19.02 -2.73
C PHE A 363 -30.02 -18.65 -3.14
N PRO A 364 -29.52 -17.48 -2.70
CA PRO A 364 -28.19 -16.98 -3.08
C PRO A 364 -27.02 -17.79 -2.51
N GLU A 365 -27.28 -18.55 -1.43
CA GLU A 365 -26.33 -19.43 -0.71
C GLU A 365 -26.34 -20.88 -1.26
N LEU A 366 -27.41 -21.27 -1.99
CA LEU A 366 -27.53 -22.56 -2.68
C LEU A 366 -26.28 -22.91 -3.49
N PRO A 367 -25.68 -21.97 -4.26
CA PRO A 367 -24.38 -22.16 -4.90
C PRO A 367 -23.29 -22.80 -4.04
N ALA A 368 -23.19 -22.42 -2.76
CA ALA A 368 -22.18 -22.88 -1.80
C ALA A 368 -22.50 -24.29 -1.24
N LEU A 369 -23.78 -24.66 -1.19
CA LEU A 369 -24.26 -25.94 -0.67
C LEU A 369 -24.30 -27.06 -1.71
N ILE A 370 -24.67 -26.74 -2.95
CA ILE A 370 -24.47 -27.65 -4.10
C ILE A 370 -23.05 -27.55 -4.67
N TYR A 371 -22.23 -26.62 -4.20
CA TYR A 371 -20.85 -26.38 -4.65
C TYR A 371 -19.98 -27.63 -4.72
N PRO A 372 -19.92 -28.49 -3.68
CA PRO A 372 -19.07 -29.68 -3.72
C PRO A 372 -19.54 -30.67 -4.79
N ARG A 373 -20.87 -30.84 -4.92
CA ARG A 373 -21.49 -31.74 -5.91
C ARG A 373 -21.46 -31.16 -7.33
N LEU A 374 -21.53 -29.85 -7.47
CA LEU A 374 -21.31 -29.14 -8.73
C LEU A 374 -19.85 -29.28 -9.16
N ILE A 375 -18.86 -29.16 -8.26
CA ILE A 375 -17.45 -29.44 -8.56
C ILE A 375 -17.24 -30.89 -9.01
N GLU A 376 -17.96 -31.85 -8.42
CA GLU A 376 -17.91 -33.26 -8.86
C GLU A 376 -18.60 -33.49 -10.22
N LEU A 377 -19.71 -32.79 -10.50
CA LEU A 377 -20.51 -32.98 -11.72
C LEU A 377 -20.03 -32.11 -12.90
N LEU A 378 -19.47 -30.93 -12.66
CA LEU A 378 -19.00 -29.97 -13.67
C LEU A 378 -18.03 -30.61 -14.67
N PRO A 379 -17.00 -31.38 -14.26
CA PRO A 379 -16.08 -32.06 -15.17
C PRO A 379 -16.77 -33.02 -16.16
N THR A 380 -17.95 -33.53 -15.82
CA THR A 380 -18.74 -34.43 -16.67
C THR A 380 -19.61 -33.70 -17.71
N ARG A 381 -19.78 -32.37 -17.56
CA ARG A 381 -20.58 -31.54 -18.48
C ARG A 381 -19.75 -30.97 -19.64
N PRO A 382 -20.37 -30.60 -20.78
CA PRO A 382 -19.69 -29.90 -21.88
C PRO A 382 -19.09 -28.56 -21.43
N ILE A 383 -17.94 -28.17 -21.98
CA ILE A 383 -17.13 -27.06 -21.46
C ILE A 383 -17.81 -25.68 -21.57
N ASN A 384 -18.58 -25.45 -22.63
CA ASN A 384 -19.37 -24.24 -22.80
C ASN A 384 -20.41 -24.11 -21.68
N LYS A 385 -20.98 -25.23 -21.22
CA LYS A 385 -21.85 -25.26 -20.04
C LYS A 385 -21.05 -25.09 -18.76
N GLN A 386 -19.85 -25.66 -18.63
CA GLN A 386 -18.99 -25.38 -17.46
C GLN A 386 -18.72 -23.87 -17.30
N PHE A 387 -18.42 -23.15 -18.39
CA PHE A 387 -18.22 -21.69 -18.37
C PHE A 387 -19.50 -20.89 -18.12
N GLU A 388 -20.62 -21.31 -18.73
CA GLU A 388 -21.92 -20.69 -18.45
C GLU A 388 -22.24 -20.79 -16.95
N TRP A 389 -22.00 -21.96 -16.35
CA TRP A 389 -22.19 -22.19 -14.92
C TRP A 389 -21.18 -21.42 -14.06
N ALA A 390 -19.89 -21.40 -14.41
CA ALA A 390 -18.87 -20.66 -13.69
C ALA A 390 -19.12 -19.14 -13.70
N SER A 391 -19.66 -18.59 -14.79
CA SER A 391 -20.03 -17.17 -14.90
C SER A 391 -21.16 -16.77 -13.94
N LEU A 392 -21.91 -17.75 -13.42
CA LEU A 392 -22.95 -17.54 -12.40
C LEU A 392 -22.37 -17.42 -10.98
N PHE A 393 -21.05 -17.46 -10.77
CA PHE A 393 -20.46 -17.34 -9.42
C PHE A 393 -19.44 -16.20 -9.32
N PRO A 394 -19.89 -14.94 -9.37
CA PRO A 394 -19.04 -13.76 -9.54
C PRO A 394 -18.36 -13.25 -8.26
N LYS A 395 -18.19 -14.04 -7.18
CA LYS A 395 -17.52 -13.53 -5.97
C LYS A 395 -16.46 -14.41 -5.31
N ASP A 396 -16.22 -15.64 -5.74
CA ASP A 396 -15.37 -16.56 -4.98
C ASP A 396 -14.22 -17.16 -5.77
N ASP A 397 -13.25 -17.64 -5.00
CA ASP A 397 -12.13 -18.48 -5.38
C ASP A 397 -12.51 -19.69 -6.26
N LEU A 398 -13.80 -20.01 -6.50
CA LEU A 398 -14.24 -21.11 -7.38
C LEU A 398 -13.66 -21.03 -8.78
N PHE A 399 -13.71 -19.86 -9.43
CA PHE A 399 -13.23 -19.74 -10.81
C PHE A 399 -11.72 -19.97 -10.85
N ILE A 400 -11.01 -19.47 -9.83
CA ILE A 400 -9.57 -19.58 -9.71
C ILE A 400 -9.16 -20.98 -9.26
N GLN A 401 -9.90 -21.61 -8.34
CA GLN A 401 -9.73 -23.00 -7.92
C GLN A 401 -10.12 -23.96 -9.04
N LEU A 402 -11.13 -23.67 -9.86
CA LEU A 402 -11.42 -24.42 -11.08
C LEU A 402 -10.24 -24.29 -12.03
N LEU A 403 -9.77 -23.07 -12.31
CA LEU A 403 -8.59 -22.87 -13.15
C LEU A 403 -7.33 -23.58 -12.59
N VAL A 404 -7.09 -23.52 -11.28
CA VAL A 404 -5.93 -24.13 -10.63
C VAL A 404 -6.06 -25.66 -10.52
N ASN A 405 -7.27 -26.18 -10.32
CA ASN A 405 -7.55 -27.62 -10.17
C ASN A 405 -7.94 -28.32 -11.47
N PHE A 406 -8.12 -27.59 -12.58
CA PHE A 406 -8.23 -28.21 -13.89
C PHE A 406 -6.90 -28.92 -14.18
N GLU A 407 -6.92 -30.25 -14.19
CA GLU A 407 -5.86 -30.99 -14.86
C GLU A 407 -5.97 -30.68 -16.36
N TYR A 408 -5.24 -29.67 -16.83
CA TYR A 408 -5.20 -29.24 -18.24
C TYR A 408 -4.44 -30.24 -19.14
N LYS A 409 -4.56 -31.54 -18.86
CA LYS A 409 -4.07 -32.60 -19.74
C LYS A 409 -4.87 -32.66 -21.06
N ASP A 410 -6.07 -32.08 -21.09
CA ASP A 410 -6.95 -32.00 -22.26
C ASP A 410 -6.85 -30.63 -22.94
N TYR A 411 -6.16 -30.61 -24.08
CA TYR A 411 -5.84 -29.42 -24.86
C TYR A 411 -7.07 -28.65 -25.37
N GLU A 412 -8.11 -29.34 -25.82
CA GLU A 412 -9.31 -28.68 -26.37
C GLU A 412 -10.11 -27.97 -25.26
N LYS A 413 -10.06 -28.54 -24.05
CA LYS A 413 -10.63 -27.90 -22.88
C LYS A 413 -9.87 -26.65 -22.47
N PHE A 414 -8.54 -26.75 -22.48
CA PHE A 414 -7.64 -25.64 -22.25
C PHE A 414 -7.87 -24.48 -23.24
N LYS A 415 -7.89 -24.77 -24.53
CA LYS A 415 -8.18 -23.82 -25.61
C LYS A 415 -9.52 -23.10 -25.42
N SER A 416 -10.54 -23.81 -24.96
CA SER A 416 -11.86 -23.24 -24.67
C SER A 416 -11.85 -22.24 -23.50
N VAL A 417 -11.01 -22.48 -22.49
CA VAL A 417 -10.79 -21.57 -21.34
C VAL A 417 -10.11 -20.28 -21.78
N VAL A 418 -9.04 -20.41 -22.55
CA VAL A 418 -8.30 -19.27 -23.10
C VAL A 418 -9.21 -18.43 -24.01
N ASN A 419 -9.91 -19.06 -24.95
CA ASN A 419 -10.84 -18.37 -25.84
C ASN A 419 -11.98 -17.67 -25.11
N PHE A 420 -12.43 -18.20 -23.97
CA PHE A 420 -13.36 -17.50 -23.10
C PHE A 420 -12.71 -16.24 -22.52
N LEU A 421 -11.54 -16.36 -21.87
CA LEU A 421 -10.90 -15.24 -21.18
C LEU A 421 -10.32 -14.17 -22.10
N LEU A 422 -10.03 -14.47 -23.36
CA LEU A 422 -9.58 -13.50 -24.36
C LEU A 422 -10.71 -12.62 -24.91
N LYS A 423 -11.99 -12.93 -24.66
CA LYS A 423 -13.10 -12.07 -25.10
C LYS A 423 -13.02 -10.70 -24.40
N PRO A 424 -13.24 -9.57 -25.12
CA PRO A 424 -13.19 -8.23 -24.54
C PRO A 424 -14.05 -8.09 -23.28
N ASP A 425 -15.28 -8.61 -23.31
CA ASP A 425 -16.29 -8.54 -22.25
C ASP A 425 -15.90 -9.25 -20.94
N ASN A 426 -14.81 -10.04 -20.95
CA ASN A 426 -14.35 -10.82 -19.80
C ASN A 426 -13.22 -10.15 -19.00
N GLU A 427 -13.03 -8.83 -19.13
CA GLU A 427 -12.01 -8.05 -18.42
C GLU A 427 -12.08 -8.15 -16.90
N VAL A 428 -13.29 -8.22 -16.33
CA VAL A 428 -13.51 -8.37 -14.88
C VAL A 428 -12.87 -9.65 -14.35
N TRP A 429 -12.93 -10.74 -15.11
CA TRP A 429 -12.33 -12.01 -14.74
C TRP A 429 -10.81 -11.97 -14.80
N ARG A 430 -10.25 -11.32 -15.84
CA ARG A 430 -8.81 -11.07 -15.96
C ARG A 430 -8.29 -10.30 -14.73
N LYS A 431 -8.90 -9.15 -14.40
CA LYS A 431 -8.51 -8.31 -13.24
C LYS A 431 -8.55 -9.05 -11.90
N ARG A 432 -9.52 -9.96 -11.73
CA ARG A 432 -9.64 -10.76 -10.51
C ARG A 432 -8.56 -11.82 -10.36
N ILE A 433 -8.21 -12.52 -11.44
CA ILE A 433 -7.10 -13.48 -11.46
C ILE A 433 -5.78 -12.80 -11.04
N VAL A 434 -5.54 -11.53 -11.42
CA VAL A 434 -4.37 -10.77 -10.93
C VAL A 434 -4.38 -10.61 -9.42
N SER A 435 -5.50 -10.13 -8.88
CA SER A 435 -5.59 -9.72 -7.48
C SER A 435 -5.32 -10.88 -6.52
N SER A 436 -5.69 -12.10 -6.92
CA SER A 436 -5.44 -13.34 -6.18
C SER A 436 -4.00 -13.85 -6.28
N ILE A 437 -3.22 -13.45 -7.30
CA ILE A 437 -1.83 -13.92 -7.50
C ILE A 437 -0.80 -12.98 -6.82
N GLY A 438 -1.23 -11.83 -6.27
CA GLY A 438 -0.41 -11.04 -5.31
C GLY A 438 0.64 -10.07 -5.89
N ILE A 439 0.47 -9.57 -7.13
CA ILE A 439 1.50 -8.76 -7.83
C ILE A 439 1.08 -7.27 -7.95
N ASN A 440 1.82 -6.32 -7.34
CA ASN A 440 1.34 -4.94 -7.07
C ASN A 440 1.90 -3.75 -7.91
N HIS A 441 2.91 -3.90 -8.79
CA HIS A 441 3.64 -2.74 -9.42
C HIS A 441 3.66 -2.46 -10.98
N LEU A 442 2.62 -2.68 -11.80
CA LEU A 442 2.51 -2.40 -13.27
C LEU A 442 1.01 -2.41 -13.66
N ASP A 443 0.71 -1.97 -14.89
CA ASP A 443 -0.65 -1.76 -15.39
C ASP A 443 -1.51 -3.03 -15.40
N SER A 444 -2.76 -2.91 -14.94
CA SER A 444 -3.55 -4.02 -14.38
C SER A 444 -4.04 -5.07 -15.39
N GLY A 445 -4.07 -4.76 -16.69
CA GLY A 445 -4.59 -5.65 -17.74
C GLY A 445 -3.57 -6.65 -18.28
N GLU A 446 -2.34 -6.19 -18.56
CA GLU A 446 -1.26 -7.02 -19.13
C GLU A 446 -0.79 -8.11 -18.16
N ARG A 447 -0.76 -7.77 -16.87
CA ARG A 447 -0.43 -8.69 -15.77
C ARG A 447 -1.44 -9.79 -15.57
N ALA A 448 -2.71 -9.48 -15.75
CA ALA A 448 -3.79 -10.45 -15.66
C ALA A 448 -3.55 -11.58 -16.62
N THR A 449 -3.23 -11.20 -17.84
CA THR A 449 -3.05 -12.11 -18.92
C THR A 449 -1.79 -12.95 -18.72
N LEU A 450 -0.68 -12.34 -18.29
CA LEU A 450 0.55 -13.09 -17.99
C LEU A 450 0.48 -13.98 -16.76
N ALA A 451 -0.05 -13.49 -15.63
CA ALA A 451 -0.20 -14.28 -14.42
C ALA A 451 -1.18 -15.44 -14.64
N PHE A 452 -2.20 -15.22 -15.46
CA PHE A 452 -3.09 -16.27 -15.97
C PHE A 452 -2.31 -17.30 -16.80
N TRP A 453 -1.48 -16.86 -17.77
CA TRP A 453 -0.64 -17.76 -18.56
C TRP A 453 0.42 -18.49 -17.72
N ALA A 454 1.03 -17.84 -16.74
CA ALA A 454 1.95 -18.45 -15.78
C ALA A 454 1.25 -19.54 -14.96
N THR A 455 0.01 -19.29 -14.52
CA THR A 455 -0.84 -20.28 -13.85
C THR A 455 -1.22 -21.45 -14.76
N ILE A 456 -1.28 -21.19 -16.07
CA ILE A 456 -1.68 -22.13 -17.11
C ILE A 456 -0.54 -22.96 -17.68
N LEU A 457 0.69 -22.42 -17.66
CA LEU A 457 1.93 -23.12 -17.94
C LEU A 457 2.20 -24.10 -16.80
N GLN A 458 1.31 -25.09 -16.67
CA GLN A 458 1.46 -26.19 -15.73
C GLN A 458 2.76 -26.94 -16.02
N PRO A 459 3.34 -27.59 -15.00
CA PRO A 459 4.47 -28.47 -15.19
C PRO A 459 4.24 -29.43 -16.36
N GLY A 460 5.07 -29.34 -17.40
CA GLY A 460 5.05 -30.26 -18.53
C GLY A 460 4.14 -29.90 -19.71
N TYR A 461 3.41 -28.78 -19.69
CA TYR A 461 2.59 -28.35 -20.84
C TYR A 461 3.04 -27.00 -21.44
N ILE A 462 3.39 -27.01 -22.73
CA ILE A 462 3.68 -25.81 -23.54
C ILE A 462 2.61 -25.75 -24.64
N PRO A 463 1.78 -24.68 -24.71
CA PRO A 463 0.77 -24.53 -25.76
C PRO A 463 1.37 -24.52 -27.17
N PRO A 464 0.69 -24.98 -28.23
CA PRO A 464 1.21 -24.88 -29.59
C PRO A 464 1.56 -23.44 -29.97
N SER A 465 2.66 -23.26 -30.69
CA SER A 465 3.19 -21.93 -30.99
C SER A 465 2.27 -21.08 -31.85
N GLU A 466 1.44 -21.67 -32.70
CA GLU A 466 0.41 -20.95 -33.46
C GLU A 466 -0.56 -20.19 -32.54
N GLU A 467 -0.97 -20.80 -31.43
CA GLU A 467 -1.88 -20.16 -30.47
C GLU A 467 -1.20 -19.08 -29.66
N ILE A 468 0.05 -19.32 -29.26
CA ILE A 468 0.85 -18.29 -28.61
C ILE A 468 1.13 -17.13 -29.55
N ASN A 469 1.41 -17.38 -30.82
CA ASN A 469 1.62 -16.32 -31.80
C ASN A 469 0.36 -15.49 -31.98
N ASN A 470 -0.79 -16.14 -32.21
CA ASN A 470 -2.06 -15.43 -32.25
C ASN A 470 -2.32 -14.63 -30.96
N PHE A 471 -1.92 -15.14 -29.80
CA PHE A 471 -2.01 -14.40 -28.55
C PHE A 471 -1.07 -13.18 -28.54
N LEU A 472 0.23 -13.37 -28.79
CA LEU A 472 1.25 -12.32 -28.76
C LEU A 472 1.00 -11.23 -29.82
N ASP A 473 0.45 -11.59 -30.97
CA ASP A 473 0.08 -10.67 -32.07
C ASP A 473 -1.08 -9.74 -31.67
N ASN A 474 -1.95 -10.18 -30.76
CA ASN A 474 -3.13 -9.43 -30.30
C ASN A 474 -2.91 -8.64 -29.00
N HIS A 475 -1.68 -8.63 -28.46
CA HIS A 475 -1.40 -7.99 -27.18
C HIS A 475 -0.18 -7.07 -27.23
N SER A 476 0.02 -6.33 -26.13
CA SER A 476 1.18 -5.46 -25.95
C SER A 476 2.49 -6.22 -26.17
N PRO A 477 3.41 -5.69 -26.99
CA PRO A 477 4.69 -6.33 -27.27
C PRO A 477 5.48 -6.67 -26.00
N TYR A 478 5.34 -5.87 -24.92
CA TYR A 478 5.98 -6.15 -23.63
C TYR A 478 5.65 -7.54 -23.05
N LEU A 479 4.47 -8.09 -23.34
CA LEU A 479 4.10 -9.44 -22.91
C LEU A 479 5.00 -10.52 -23.50
N GLN A 480 5.59 -10.29 -24.67
CA GLN A 480 6.46 -11.27 -25.34
C GLN A 480 7.71 -11.55 -24.51
N LEU A 481 8.37 -10.51 -23.99
CA LEU A 481 9.54 -10.67 -23.13
C LEU A 481 9.19 -11.39 -21.82
N LEU A 482 8.08 -11.00 -21.19
CA LEU A 482 7.63 -11.61 -19.96
C LEU A 482 7.26 -13.09 -20.17
N PHE A 483 6.64 -13.44 -21.29
CA PHE A 483 6.34 -14.83 -21.64
C PHE A 483 7.62 -15.66 -21.76
N ILE A 484 8.65 -15.14 -22.45
CA ILE A 484 9.96 -15.80 -22.55
C ILE A 484 10.57 -16.02 -21.17
N LYS A 485 10.55 -15.00 -20.29
CA LYS A 485 11.06 -15.13 -18.91
C LYS A 485 10.38 -16.25 -18.12
N HIS A 486 9.06 -16.38 -18.26
CA HIS A 486 8.30 -17.46 -17.61
C HIS A 486 8.69 -18.84 -18.13
N ILE A 487 8.89 -19.00 -19.44
CA ILE A 487 9.40 -20.26 -20.01
C ILE A 487 10.71 -20.65 -19.34
N PHE A 488 11.66 -19.72 -19.22
CA PHE A 488 12.94 -19.96 -18.56
C PHE A 488 12.81 -20.28 -17.08
N TYR A 489 11.94 -19.58 -16.36
CA TYR A 489 11.68 -19.82 -14.96
C TYR A 489 11.21 -21.24 -14.70
N TYR A 490 10.23 -21.71 -15.49
CA TYR A 490 9.72 -23.07 -15.36
C TYR A 490 10.68 -24.12 -15.90
N TYR A 491 11.44 -23.82 -16.95
CA TYR A 491 12.53 -24.68 -17.40
C TYR A 491 13.52 -24.98 -16.26
N ASN A 492 13.93 -23.95 -15.50
CA ASN A 492 14.81 -24.09 -14.33
C ASN A 492 14.20 -24.91 -13.17
N LYS A 493 12.87 -25.08 -13.15
CA LYS A 493 12.17 -25.93 -12.16
C LYS A 493 12.00 -27.37 -12.65
N ASP A 494 12.74 -27.77 -13.69
CA ASP A 494 12.64 -29.08 -14.35
C ASP A 494 11.23 -29.37 -14.89
N MET A 495 10.45 -28.33 -15.20
CA MET A 495 9.08 -28.46 -15.68
C MET A 495 8.99 -28.61 -17.20
N TYR A 496 10.07 -28.28 -17.93
CA TYR A 496 10.13 -28.38 -19.39
C TYR A 496 11.43 -29.06 -19.87
N PRO A 497 11.38 -30.00 -20.84
CA PRO A 497 12.59 -30.56 -21.44
C PRO A 497 13.34 -29.53 -22.30
N SER A 498 14.67 -29.51 -22.21
CA SER A 498 15.55 -28.54 -22.91
C SER A 498 15.39 -28.54 -24.43
N LEU A 499 15.31 -29.74 -25.03
CA LEU A 499 15.24 -29.92 -26.49
C LEU A 499 14.00 -29.28 -27.13
N HIS A 500 12.89 -29.20 -26.38
CA HIS A 500 11.65 -28.63 -26.88
C HIS A 500 11.58 -27.11 -26.69
N MET A 501 12.27 -26.57 -25.69
CA MET A 501 12.16 -25.15 -25.36
C MET A 501 12.75 -24.24 -26.46
N MET A 502 13.94 -24.58 -26.99
CA MET A 502 14.60 -23.73 -27.99
C MET A 502 13.86 -23.72 -29.33
N SER A 503 13.46 -24.89 -29.83
CA SER A 503 12.65 -25.00 -31.05
C SER A 503 11.30 -24.30 -30.89
N TYR A 504 10.74 -24.33 -29.68
CA TYR A 504 9.52 -23.59 -29.36
C TYR A 504 9.72 -22.07 -29.44
N LEU A 505 10.75 -21.52 -28.80
CA LEU A 505 11.08 -20.09 -28.85
C LEU A 505 11.35 -19.61 -30.28
N GLU A 506 11.98 -20.44 -31.11
CA GLU A 506 12.22 -20.14 -32.53
C GLU A 506 10.92 -20.06 -33.34
N SER A 507 9.91 -20.84 -32.96
CA SER A 507 8.59 -20.82 -33.61
C SER A 507 7.69 -19.65 -33.20
N LEU A 508 8.13 -18.80 -32.26
CA LEU A 508 7.36 -17.64 -31.81
C LEU A 508 7.53 -16.43 -32.75
N ASN A 509 6.42 -15.78 -33.09
CA ASN A 509 6.34 -14.53 -33.85
C ASN A 509 6.64 -13.32 -32.95
N LEU A 510 7.88 -13.22 -32.49
CA LEU A 510 8.31 -12.10 -31.66
C LEU A 510 8.46 -10.82 -32.51
N THR A 511 7.94 -9.72 -32.01
CA THR A 511 8.04 -8.37 -32.59
C THR A 511 8.63 -7.36 -31.61
N GLU A 512 8.59 -7.62 -30.30
CA GLU A 512 9.17 -6.77 -29.26
C GLU A 512 10.70 -6.86 -29.26
N MET A 513 11.36 -5.71 -29.17
CA MET A 513 12.81 -5.60 -29.33
C MET A 513 13.58 -6.40 -28.26
N SER A 514 13.25 -6.27 -26.97
CA SER A 514 13.91 -7.06 -25.92
C SER A 514 13.73 -8.57 -26.13
N ALA A 515 12.53 -9.04 -26.48
CA ALA A 515 12.21 -10.43 -26.74
C ALA A 515 13.02 -10.98 -27.92
N LEU A 516 13.13 -10.21 -29.00
CA LEU A 516 13.95 -10.54 -30.15
C LEU A 516 15.44 -10.63 -29.82
N LEU A 517 15.95 -9.72 -28.98
CA LEU A 517 17.33 -9.75 -28.51
C LEU A 517 17.60 -10.96 -27.62
N VAL A 518 16.65 -11.34 -26.75
CA VAL A 518 16.74 -12.59 -25.98
C VAL A 518 16.80 -13.79 -26.91
N ARG A 519 15.90 -13.88 -27.91
CA ARG A 519 15.91 -14.98 -28.89
C ARG A 519 17.23 -15.07 -29.65
N ALA A 520 17.73 -13.94 -30.15
CA ALA A 520 19.03 -13.87 -30.82
C ALA A 520 20.17 -14.30 -29.89
N PHE A 521 20.20 -13.80 -28.66
CA PHE A 521 21.19 -14.21 -27.69
C PHE A 521 21.19 -15.72 -27.47
N LEU A 522 20.03 -16.32 -27.25
CA LEU A 522 19.90 -17.75 -26.97
C LEU A 522 20.34 -18.62 -28.15
N LYS A 523 19.98 -18.23 -29.37
CA LYS A 523 20.38 -18.93 -30.60
C LYS A 523 21.91 -18.95 -30.79
N TYR A 524 22.60 -17.90 -30.33
CA TYR A 524 24.04 -17.73 -30.51
C TYR A 524 24.82 -17.80 -29.19
N ALA A 525 24.23 -18.32 -28.11
CA ALA A 525 24.87 -18.33 -26.80
C ALA A 525 26.14 -19.19 -26.73
N GLU A 526 26.27 -20.17 -27.64
CA GLU A 526 27.43 -21.04 -27.81
C GLU A 526 28.30 -20.66 -29.02
N SER A 527 27.85 -19.72 -29.86
CA SER A 527 28.60 -19.24 -31.02
C SER A 527 29.72 -18.29 -30.59
N PRO A 528 30.71 -17.98 -31.46
CA PRO A 528 31.65 -16.90 -31.25
C PRO A 528 30.96 -15.52 -31.14
N LEU A 529 31.53 -14.62 -30.34
CA LEU A 529 31.00 -13.27 -30.08
C LEU A 529 30.68 -12.44 -31.34
N GLU A 530 31.45 -12.62 -32.42
CA GLU A 530 31.21 -11.91 -33.68
C GLU A 530 29.90 -12.32 -34.37
N GLU A 531 29.50 -13.59 -34.27
CA GLU A 531 28.23 -14.05 -34.83
C GLU A 531 27.05 -13.44 -34.08
N LEU A 532 27.12 -13.38 -32.74
CA LEU A 532 26.10 -12.70 -31.97
C LEU A 532 26.01 -11.21 -32.34
N LYS A 533 27.15 -10.51 -32.52
CA LYS A 533 27.14 -9.10 -32.93
C LYS A 533 26.40 -8.90 -34.26
N MET A 534 26.69 -9.76 -35.24
CA MET A 534 26.03 -9.73 -36.53
C MET A 534 24.52 -9.97 -36.39
N GLU A 535 24.11 -10.92 -35.56
CA GLU A 535 22.69 -11.20 -35.33
C GLU A 535 21.99 -10.06 -34.59
N LEU A 536 22.60 -9.48 -33.55
CA LEU A 536 22.03 -8.33 -32.84
C LEU A 536 21.83 -7.14 -33.80
N GLN A 537 22.77 -6.92 -34.71
CA GLN A 537 22.65 -5.90 -35.75
C GLN A 537 21.55 -6.25 -36.76
N ALA A 538 21.41 -7.52 -37.14
CA ALA A 538 20.37 -7.99 -38.04
C ALA A 538 18.97 -7.83 -37.42
N VAL A 539 18.77 -8.23 -36.16
CA VAL A 539 17.52 -8.04 -35.40
C VAL A 539 17.10 -6.59 -35.47
N PHE A 540 17.97 -5.67 -35.11
CA PHE A 540 17.66 -4.25 -35.12
C PHE A 540 17.38 -3.71 -36.53
N SER A 541 18.18 -4.11 -37.51
CA SER A 541 17.98 -3.72 -38.90
C SER A 541 16.60 -4.16 -39.41
N ASN A 542 16.11 -5.32 -38.98
CA ASN A 542 14.85 -5.90 -39.45
C ASN A 542 13.63 -5.36 -38.67
N THR A 543 13.75 -5.13 -37.36
CA THR A 543 12.64 -4.75 -36.47
C THR A 543 12.27 -3.28 -36.55
N LEU A 544 13.17 -2.40 -36.98
CA LEU A 544 12.91 -0.97 -37.15
C LEU A 544 11.98 -0.68 -38.35
N GLN A 545 10.73 -1.14 -38.31
CA GLN A 545 9.73 -0.86 -39.35
C GLN A 545 9.09 0.53 -39.16
N ASP A 546 8.66 1.16 -40.26
CA ASP A 546 8.15 2.53 -40.28
C ASP A 546 6.81 2.71 -39.54
N GLU A 547 6.09 1.61 -39.27
CA GLU A 547 4.73 1.63 -38.71
C GLU A 547 4.68 1.67 -37.18
N VAL A 548 5.81 1.54 -36.48
CA VAL A 548 5.82 1.59 -35.02
C VAL A 548 5.87 3.06 -34.58
N GLU A 549 4.70 3.67 -34.33
CA GLU A 549 4.56 5.07 -33.91
C GLU A 549 5.51 5.40 -32.74
N ASP A 550 5.68 4.45 -31.82
CA ASP A 550 6.61 4.49 -30.69
C ASP A 550 7.66 3.38 -30.77
N LEU A 551 8.87 3.74 -31.23
CA LEU A 551 10.04 2.87 -31.06
C LEU A 551 10.13 2.46 -29.59
N GLN A 552 10.04 1.16 -29.34
CA GLN A 552 9.96 0.66 -27.98
C GLN A 552 11.34 0.68 -27.34
N LYS A 553 11.42 1.31 -26.16
CA LYS A 553 12.62 1.22 -25.32
C LYS A 553 12.87 -0.24 -25.01
N ILE A 554 14.12 -0.64 -25.15
CA ILE A 554 14.61 -1.93 -24.72
C ILE A 554 14.61 -1.94 -23.19
N LYS A 555 13.87 -2.88 -22.60
CA LYS A 555 13.67 -2.97 -21.15
C LYS A 555 14.01 -4.37 -20.63
N MET A 556 14.53 -4.41 -19.40
CA MET A 556 14.59 -5.60 -18.54
C MET A 556 15.26 -6.86 -19.14
N ILE A 557 16.16 -6.72 -20.11
CA ILE A 557 16.93 -7.85 -20.66
C ILE A 557 18.17 -8.15 -19.81
N VAL A 558 18.82 -7.13 -19.27
CA VAL A 558 20.01 -7.25 -18.43
C VAL A 558 19.78 -6.47 -17.14
N LYS A 559 20.55 -6.78 -16.09
CA LYS A 559 20.38 -6.11 -14.80
C LYS A 559 20.62 -4.61 -14.93
N SER A 560 19.74 -3.85 -14.28
CA SER A 560 19.93 -2.41 -14.13
C SER A 560 21.22 -2.11 -13.37
N CYS A 561 21.85 -1.00 -13.71
CA CYS A 561 22.95 -0.45 -12.93
C CYS A 561 22.37 0.17 -11.65
N ASN A 562 22.52 -0.50 -10.51
CA ASN A 562 22.09 -0.05 -9.19
C ASN A 562 23.01 1.03 -8.58
N GLY A 563 23.76 1.75 -9.43
CA GLY A 563 24.86 2.62 -9.02
C GLY A 563 26.22 1.96 -9.15
N ARG A 564 27.25 2.67 -8.71
CA ARG A 564 28.64 2.22 -8.78
C ARG A 564 29.01 1.54 -7.48
N THR A 565 29.43 0.28 -7.52
CA THR A 565 29.85 -0.45 -6.32
C THR A 565 31.20 0.09 -5.83
N GLN A 566 31.25 0.57 -4.58
CA GLN A 566 32.50 0.87 -3.87
C GLN A 566 32.88 -0.27 -2.93
N LEU A 567 34.18 -0.56 -2.86
CA LEU A 567 34.76 -1.36 -1.78
C LEU A 567 34.91 -0.45 -0.54
N PRO A 568 34.24 -0.75 0.58
CA PRO A 568 34.49 -0.05 1.84
C PRO A 568 35.97 -0.18 2.25
N GLY A 569 36.59 0.89 2.75
CA GLY A 569 37.96 0.85 3.31
C GLY A 569 39.12 1.10 2.32
N LEU A 570 38.88 1.12 1.01
CA LEU A 570 39.90 1.47 0.02
C LEU A 570 39.95 2.99 -0.23
N HIS A 571 40.98 3.64 0.32
CA HIS A 571 41.29 5.04 0.01
C HIS A 571 42.14 5.12 -1.27
N TYR A 572 41.69 5.95 -2.22
CA TYR A 572 42.47 6.30 -3.40
C TYR A 572 43.56 7.32 -3.01
N ASP A 573 44.77 7.13 -3.54
CA ASP A 573 45.77 8.21 -3.60
C ASP A 573 45.14 9.43 -4.29
N GLU A 574 45.48 10.63 -3.79
CA GLU A 574 44.72 11.90 -3.81
C GLU A 574 44.25 12.47 -5.18
N TYR A 575 44.41 11.75 -6.29
CA TYR A 575 44.15 12.24 -7.66
C TYR A 575 43.04 11.52 -8.44
N ILE A 576 42.42 10.46 -7.90
CA ILE A 576 41.27 9.79 -8.55
C ILE A 576 40.15 9.60 -7.53
N GLN A 577 39.29 10.60 -7.36
CA GLN A 577 38.01 10.41 -6.66
C GLN A 577 37.04 9.67 -7.59
N CYS A 578 36.99 8.34 -7.50
CA CYS A 578 35.87 7.58 -8.05
C CYS A 578 34.65 7.74 -7.11
N TYR A 579 33.72 8.64 -7.44
CA TYR A 579 32.38 8.67 -6.83
C TYR A 579 31.63 7.36 -7.20
N ALA A 580 30.83 6.70 -6.34
CA ALA A 580 29.61 7.22 -5.72
C ALA A 580 29.07 6.39 -4.53
N PHE A 581 28.49 7.11 -3.55
CA PHE A 581 27.33 6.85 -2.69
C PHE A 581 26.93 5.41 -2.30
N ARG A 582 27.11 5.09 -1.00
CA ARG A 582 26.22 4.21 -0.24
C ARG A 582 25.23 5.07 0.55
N GLY A 583 23.94 4.81 0.40
CA GLY A 583 22.86 5.44 1.16
C GLY A 583 21.79 6.02 0.23
N ASN A 584 20.53 5.95 0.67
CA ASN A 584 19.32 6.44 -0.03
C ASN A 584 19.29 7.94 -0.37
N GLU A 585 20.44 8.61 -0.41
CA GLU A 585 20.61 9.97 -0.93
C GLU A 585 21.30 9.89 -2.28
N ALA A 586 20.61 9.30 -3.26
CA ALA A 586 20.93 9.57 -4.65
C ALA A 586 20.82 11.09 -4.86
N ASN A 587 21.94 11.75 -5.18
CA ASN A 587 21.84 13.06 -5.82
C ASN A 587 21.01 12.86 -7.10
N LYS A 588 19.79 13.40 -7.05
CA LYS A 588 18.62 13.18 -7.91
C LYS A 588 18.77 13.47 -9.42
N THR A 589 19.96 13.59 -10.00
CA THR A 589 20.04 14.10 -11.39
C THR A 589 20.02 13.04 -12.48
N TYR A 590 20.31 11.77 -12.19
CA TYR A 590 20.03 10.69 -13.12
C TYR A 590 18.74 9.99 -12.73
N SER A 591 17.73 10.06 -13.60
CA SER A 591 16.60 9.12 -13.57
C SER A 591 17.21 7.70 -13.63
N PRO A 592 17.21 6.94 -12.53
CA PRO A 592 17.85 5.62 -12.45
C PRO A 592 17.08 4.55 -13.23
N GLU A 593 15.95 4.91 -13.80
CA GLU A 593 15.06 4.01 -14.52
C GLU A 593 15.62 3.83 -15.94
N ASP A 594 16.04 2.59 -16.27
CA ASP A 594 16.43 2.09 -17.61
C ASP A 594 17.93 2.06 -18.00
N ILE A 595 18.90 2.30 -17.11
CA ILE A 595 20.33 2.09 -17.45
C ILE A 595 20.77 0.66 -17.11
N PHE A 596 21.28 -0.05 -18.10
CA PHE A 596 21.82 -1.39 -17.98
C PHE A 596 23.28 -1.42 -17.55
N CYS A 597 23.67 -2.41 -16.74
CA CYS A 597 25.05 -2.61 -16.31
C CYS A 597 25.92 -3.20 -17.45
N GLU A 598 26.86 -2.43 -17.98
CA GLU A 598 27.76 -2.86 -19.06
C GLU A 598 28.95 -3.67 -18.57
N GLY A 599 29.42 -3.41 -17.34
CA GLY A 599 30.46 -4.19 -16.66
C GLY A 599 31.65 -4.64 -17.53
N ARG A 600 32.16 -3.81 -18.44
CA ARG A 600 33.25 -4.20 -19.36
C ARG A 600 34.54 -4.33 -18.58
N PHE A 601 35.14 -5.52 -18.50
CA PHE A 601 36.47 -5.62 -17.89
C PHE A 601 37.43 -4.64 -18.57
N TRP A 602 38.07 -3.79 -17.78
CA TRP A 602 39.00 -2.78 -18.30
C TRP A 602 40.44 -3.18 -18.00
N ARG A 603 40.76 -3.42 -16.72
CA ARG A 603 42.10 -3.78 -16.26
C ARG A 603 42.09 -4.27 -14.83
N SER A 604 43.13 -5.00 -14.45
CA SER A 604 43.40 -5.33 -13.04
C SER A 604 44.35 -4.31 -12.44
N ASN A 605 44.00 -3.72 -11.31
CA ASN A 605 44.83 -2.76 -10.57
C ASN A 605 45.11 -3.27 -9.16
N GLN A 606 46.30 -2.97 -8.63
CA GLN A 606 46.57 -3.14 -7.19
C GLN A 606 46.02 -1.93 -6.44
N LYS A 607 45.22 -2.17 -5.40
CA LYS A 607 44.65 -1.14 -4.53
C LYS A 607 45.05 -1.43 -3.08
N TYR A 608 45.39 -0.40 -2.32
CA TYR A 608 45.83 -0.55 -0.92
C TYR A 608 44.64 -0.50 0.04
N ASP A 609 44.33 -1.63 0.66
CA ASP A 609 43.36 -1.77 1.74
C ASP A 609 43.93 -1.17 3.02
N LYS A 610 43.41 0.00 3.41
CA LYS A 610 43.89 0.70 4.60
C LYS A 610 43.51 -0.01 5.89
N ASP A 611 42.35 -0.67 5.93
CA ASP A 611 41.86 -1.32 7.16
C ASP A 611 42.69 -2.57 7.47
N ASN A 612 43.15 -3.27 6.42
CA ASN A 612 43.97 -4.48 6.56
C ASN A 612 45.47 -4.27 6.30
N HIS A 613 45.88 -3.06 5.91
CA HIS A 613 47.25 -2.72 5.54
C HIS A 613 47.89 -3.62 4.45
N ILE A 614 47.09 -4.09 3.48
CA ILE A 614 47.54 -4.98 2.39
C ILE A 614 47.19 -4.41 1.00
N TYR A 615 47.95 -4.80 -0.03
CA TYR A 615 47.55 -4.53 -1.42
C TYR A 615 46.66 -5.66 -1.92
N VAL A 616 45.46 -5.32 -2.37
CA VAL A 616 44.50 -6.24 -3.00
C VAL A 616 44.46 -6.01 -4.50
N GLN A 617 44.47 -7.09 -5.27
CA GLN A 617 44.24 -7.01 -6.71
C GLN A 617 42.74 -6.82 -6.95
N VAL A 618 42.37 -5.74 -7.61
CA VAL A 618 40.98 -5.39 -7.90
C VAL A 618 40.80 -5.29 -9.42
N ALA A 619 39.77 -5.93 -9.95
CA ALA A 619 39.36 -5.74 -11.34
C ALA A 619 38.57 -4.43 -11.45
N ASP A 620 39.02 -3.55 -12.34
CA ASP A 620 38.26 -2.38 -12.75
C ASP A 620 37.46 -2.75 -13.99
N TYR A 621 36.17 -2.44 -13.94
CA TYR A 621 35.21 -2.57 -15.01
C TYR A 621 34.83 -1.18 -15.53
N TRP A 622 34.30 -1.10 -16.73
CA TRP A 622 33.91 0.14 -17.38
C TRP A 622 32.43 0.08 -17.74
N CYS A 623 31.69 1.11 -17.35
CA CYS A 623 30.26 1.22 -17.60
C CYS A 623 29.90 2.68 -17.87
N ARG A 624 29.29 2.98 -19.03
CA ARG A 624 28.76 4.32 -19.35
C ARG A 624 29.77 5.47 -19.22
N GLY A 625 31.04 5.21 -19.54
CA GLY A 625 32.09 6.24 -19.54
C GLY A 625 32.81 6.40 -18.20
N ASP A 626 32.61 5.51 -17.23
CA ASP A 626 33.30 5.55 -15.95
C ASP A 626 33.67 4.16 -15.42
N VAL A 627 34.52 4.14 -14.40
CA VAL A 627 35.08 2.94 -13.77
C VAL A 627 34.15 2.40 -12.67
N CYS A 628 33.92 1.10 -12.68
CA CYS A 628 33.24 0.34 -11.63
C CYS A 628 34.17 -0.74 -11.07
N ILE A 629 33.92 -1.22 -9.86
CA ILE A 629 34.72 -2.28 -9.21
C ILE A 629 34.08 -3.66 -9.36
N GLU A 630 32.76 -3.71 -9.53
CA GLU A 630 32.03 -4.97 -9.61
C GLU A 630 30.86 -4.82 -10.61
N PRO A 631 30.73 -5.74 -11.58
CA PRO A 631 29.60 -5.75 -12.51
C PRO A 631 28.39 -6.47 -11.90
N ASN A 632 27.18 -6.10 -12.31
CA ASN A 632 25.95 -6.73 -11.85
C ASN A 632 25.61 -7.99 -12.69
N TYR A 633 26.48 -9.00 -12.61
CA TYR A 633 26.36 -10.25 -13.40
C TYR A 633 25.82 -11.44 -12.62
N ALA A 634 25.73 -11.34 -11.29
CA ALA A 634 25.19 -12.42 -10.48
C ALA A 634 23.74 -12.72 -10.88
N ALA A 635 23.46 -13.99 -11.14
CA ALA A 635 22.10 -14.48 -11.30
C ALA A 635 21.48 -14.72 -9.92
N ASP A 636 20.26 -14.25 -9.73
CA ASP A 636 19.47 -14.52 -8.53
C ASP A 636 18.25 -15.36 -8.90
N MET A 637 18.39 -16.67 -8.72
CA MET A 637 17.36 -17.67 -9.04
C MET A 637 16.18 -17.66 -8.05
N THR A 638 16.23 -16.81 -7.02
CA THR A 638 15.13 -16.63 -6.06
C THR A 638 14.13 -15.56 -6.51
N LEU A 639 14.49 -14.77 -7.52
CA LEU A 639 13.62 -13.73 -8.07
C LEU A 639 12.39 -14.30 -8.77
N PRO A 640 11.27 -13.56 -8.78
CA PRO A 640 10.12 -13.90 -9.61
C PRO A 640 10.45 -13.74 -11.10
N PRO A 641 9.78 -14.48 -12.01
CA PRO A 641 10.09 -14.53 -13.44
C PRO A 641 10.11 -13.14 -14.10
N GLU A 642 9.27 -12.20 -13.68
CA GLU A 642 9.22 -10.85 -14.25
C GLU A 642 10.55 -10.09 -14.07
N GLU A 643 11.27 -10.37 -12.98
CA GLU A 643 12.55 -9.77 -12.63
C GLU A 643 13.77 -10.52 -13.20
N TRP A 644 13.54 -11.67 -13.84
CA TRP A 644 14.61 -12.42 -14.50
C TRP A 644 15.19 -11.63 -15.67
N THR A 645 16.51 -11.69 -15.81
CA THR A 645 17.28 -11.12 -16.90
C THR A 645 18.00 -12.23 -17.65
N LEU A 646 18.80 -11.89 -18.65
CA LEU A 646 19.70 -12.83 -19.32
C LEU A 646 20.62 -13.54 -18.32
N ASN A 647 20.97 -12.92 -17.19
CA ASN A 647 21.79 -13.58 -16.17
C ASN A 647 21.10 -14.83 -15.62
N GLU A 648 19.83 -14.72 -15.21
CA GLU A 648 19.03 -15.84 -14.72
C GLU A 648 18.74 -16.87 -15.82
N MET A 649 18.42 -16.42 -17.04
CA MET A 649 18.18 -17.34 -18.16
C MET A 649 19.42 -18.17 -18.53
N MET A 650 20.60 -17.54 -18.53
CA MET A 650 21.86 -18.25 -18.77
C MET A 650 22.19 -19.26 -17.66
N GLU A 651 21.90 -18.89 -16.41
CA GLU A 651 22.09 -19.79 -15.27
C GLU A 651 21.15 -21.00 -15.37
N ALA A 652 19.88 -20.77 -15.70
CA ALA A 652 18.88 -21.80 -15.94
C ALA A 652 19.32 -22.79 -17.03
N LEU A 653 19.87 -22.28 -18.14
CA LEU A 653 20.40 -23.11 -19.23
C LEU A 653 21.76 -23.74 -18.96
N GLN A 654 22.38 -23.44 -17.82
CA GLN A 654 23.75 -23.86 -17.51
C GLN A 654 24.75 -23.47 -18.61
N ILE A 655 24.56 -22.30 -19.24
CA ILE A 655 25.49 -21.77 -20.25
C ILE A 655 26.76 -21.33 -19.53
N ARG A 656 27.71 -22.25 -19.39
CA ARG A 656 29.02 -22.04 -18.78
C ARG A 656 30.01 -21.58 -19.85
N HIS A 657 29.76 -20.41 -20.42
CA HIS A 657 30.71 -19.82 -21.36
C HIS A 657 31.73 -18.95 -20.63
N SER A 658 33.01 -19.12 -20.97
CA SER A 658 34.10 -18.23 -20.52
C SER A 658 33.91 -16.76 -20.93
N GLN A 659 32.92 -16.45 -21.77
CA GLN A 659 32.62 -15.13 -22.33
C GLN A 659 31.23 -14.63 -21.91
N ARG A 660 30.58 -15.27 -20.92
CA ARG A 660 29.28 -14.85 -20.37
C ARG A 660 29.24 -13.35 -20.08
N GLU A 661 30.27 -12.86 -19.41
CA GLU A 661 30.42 -11.43 -19.08
C GLU A 661 30.50 -10.55 -20.32
N SER A 662 31.26 -10.97 -21.34
CA SER A 662 31.38 -10.25 -22.62
C SER A 662 30.06 -10.16 -23.36
N TYR A 663 29.21 -11.20 -23.28
CA TYR A 663 27.89 -11.20 -23.89
C TYR A 663 26.92 -10.24 -23.21
N ILE A 664 26.80 -10.34 -21.88
CA ILE A 664 25.94 -9.45 -21.09
C ILE A 664 26.39 -8.00 -21.31
N SER A 665 27.70 -7.77 -21.27
CA SER A 665 28.32 -6.47 -21.52
C SER A 665 28.04 -5.89 -22.91
N LEU A 666 28.08 -6.74 -23.94
CA LEU A 666 27.77 -6.36 -25.31
C LEU A 666 26.29 -5.95 -25.42
N ILE A 667 25.38 -6.79 -24.93
CA ILE A 667 23.93 -6.54 -24.99
C ILE A 667 23.55 -5.31 -24.16
N ALA A 668 24.11 -5.16 -22.96
CA ALA A 668 23.89 -4.00 -22.10
C ALA A 668 24.34 -2.70 -22.77
N GLY A 669 25.56 -2.66 -23.32
CA GLY A 669 26.08 -1.48 -24.00
C GLY A 669 25.31 -1.16 -25.27
N TRP A 670 24.88 -2.20 -25.99
CA TRP A 670 24.05 -2.06 -27.18
C TRP A 670 22.66 -1.49 -26.83
N ALA A 671 21.98 -2.06 -25.84
CA ALA A 671 20.67 -1.63 -25.39
C ALA A 671 20.69 -0.22 -24.80
N ASN A 672 21.70 0.09 -23.98
CA ASN A 672 21.95 1.44 -23.48
C ASN A 672 22.09 2.46 -24.61
N ARG A 673 22.83 2.10 -25.66
CA ARG A 673 23.02 2.99 -26.82
C ARG A 673 21.72 3.16 -27.59
N MET A 674 21.01 2.09 -27.88
CA MET A 674 19.77 2.17 -28.66
C MET A 674 18.72 3.00 -27.93
N ASN A 675 18.52 2.77 -26.64
CA ASN A 675 17.63 3.58 -25.80
C ASN A 675 18.01 5.06 -25.80
N GLU A 676 19.32 5.37 -25.82
CA GLU A 676 19.81 6.75 -25.89
C GLU A 676 19.45 7.40 -27.23
N ILE A 677 19.76 6.75 -28.36
CA ILE A 677 19.59 7.35 -29.69
C ILE A 677 18.20 7.23 -30.27
N MET A 678 17.29 6.48 -29.65
CA MET A 678 15.99 6.13 -30.20
C MET A 678 15.18 7.33 -30.69
N SER A 679 15.18 8.42 -29.92
CA SER A 679 14.49 9.68 -30.28
C SER A 679 15.06 10.38 -31.53
N ARG A 680 16.28 10.03 -31.93
CA ARG A 680 16.98 10.56 -33.11
C ARG A 680 16.90 9.64 -34.33
N LEU A 681 16.34 8.43 -34.19
CA LEU A 681 16.25 7.43 -35.27
C LEU A 681 15.08 7.65 -36.23
N LYS A 682 14.49 8.84 -36.29
CA LYS A 682 13.53 9.22 -37.33
C LYS A 682 14.18 10.18 -38.33
N CYS A 683 13.91 9.99 -39.61
CA CYS A 683 14.25 10.94 -40.66
C CYS A 683 13.49 12.25 -40.42
N ARG A 684 14.15 13.40 -40.55
CA ARG A 684 13.54 14.71 -40.26
C ARG A 684 12.62 15.20 -41.37
N GLU A 685 12.80 14.64 -42.57
CA GLU A 685 12.04 15.03 -43.75
C GLU A 685 10.77 14.18 -43.89
N CYS A 686 10.91 12.85 -43.97
CA CYS A 686 9.79 11.96 -44.22
C CYS A 686 9.23 11.28 -42.95
N GLY A 687 9.89 11.41 -41.80
CA GLY A 687 9.50 10.77 -40.55
C GLY A 687 9.85 9.27 -40.44
N SER A 688 10.19 8.61 -41.55
CA SER A 688 10.57 7.18 -41.59
C SER A 688 11.74 6.86 -40.67
N VAL A 689 11.81 5.61 -40.19
CA VAL A 689 12.84 5.16 -39.28
C VAL A 689 14.17 5.01 -40.02
N LEU A 690 15.25 5.52 -39.42
CA LEU A 690 16.60 5.41 -39.96
C LEU A 690 17.11 3.97 -39.77
N ARG A 691 17.62 3.36 -40.84
CA ARG A 691 18.21 2.03 -40.80
C ARG A 691 19.70 2.11 -40.51
N PRO A 692 20.25 1.20 -39.70
CA PRO A 692 21.69 1.14 -39.45
C PRO A 692 22.45 0.85 -40.76
N GLU A 693 23.60 1.47 -40.92
CA GLU A 693 24.53 1.14 -42.01
C GLU A 693 25.62 0.18 -41.48
N PRO A 694 26.05 -0.82 -42.28
CA PRO A 694 27.20 -1.64 -41.91
C PRO A 694 28.39 -0.76 -41.55
N PHE A 695 28.90 -0.92 -40.34
CA PHE A 695 30.06 -0.23 -39.85
C PHE A 695 31.04 -1.28 -39.36
N GLU A 696 32.20 -1.36 -39.99
CA GLU A 696 33.30 -2.19 -39.51
C GLU A 696 34.17 -1.35 -38.57
N PRO A 697 33.96 -1.44 -37.24
CA PRO A 697 34.84 -0.75 -36.32
C PRO A 697 36.25 -1.34 -36.46
N ARG A 698 37.22 -0.56 -36.97
CA ARG A 698 38.63 -0.96 -36.99
C ARG A 698 39.18 -1.28 -35.59
N ARG A 699 38.53 -0.73 -34.56
CA ARG A 699 38.79 -0.91 -33.12
C ARG A 699 37.42 -0.89 -32.44
N LEU A 700 37.18 -1.75 -31.46
CA LEU A 700 35.94 -1.86 -30.67
C LEU A 700 35.59 -0.50 -30.03
N GLY A 701 34.99 0.38 -30.82
CA GLY A 701 34.44 1.62 -30.35
C GLY A 701 33.35 1.28 -29.35
N PHE A 702 33.15 2.18 -28.39
CA PHE A 702 32.11 2.10 -27.38
C PHE A 702 30.70 1.87 -27.97
N TYR A 703 30.52 2.06 -29.29
CA TYR A 703 29.27 1.98 -30.04
C TYR A 703 29.37 1.01 -31.21
N ALA A 704 28.50 0.01 -31.24
CA ALA A 704 28.43 -0.97 -32.31
C ALA A 704 27.95 -0.38 -33.64
N VAL A 705 27.10 0.66 -33.62
CA VAL A 705 26.47 1.21 -34.83
C VAL A 705 26.36 2.74 -34.75
N PRO A 706 27.29 3.51 -35.35
CA PRO A 706 27.22 4.97 -35.37
C PRO A 706 26.60 5.55 -36.65
N LEU A 707 26.44 4.75 -37.71
CA LEU A 707 25.99 5.20 -39.03
C LEU A 707 24.58 4.68 -39.32
N PHE A 708 23.76 5.55 -39.91
CA PHE A 708 22.37 5.30 -40.22
C PHE A 708 22.01 5.93 -41.57
N LYS A 709 20.96 5.46 -42.24
CA LYS A 709 20.44 6.07 -43.47
C LYS A 709 18.92 6.03 -43.52
N CYS A 710 18.31 6.96 -44.25
CA CYS A 710 16.88 6.90 -44.54
C CYS A 710 16.60 5.75 -45.51
N ALA A 711 15.62 4.89 -45.21
CA ALA A 711 15.22 3.77 -46.08
C ALA A 711 14.04 4.08 -47.00
N ASN A 712 13.39 5.23 -46.81
CA ASN A 712 12.29 5.67 -47.66
C ASN A 712 12.84 6.18 -48.99
N GLN A 713 12.59 5.44 -50.08
CA GLN A 713 13.06 5.72 -51.43
C GLN A 713 12.53 7.05 -51.99
N ASP A 714 11.40 7.55 -51.48
CA ASP A 714 10.78 8.80 -51.90
C ASP A 714 11.30 10.01 -51.11
N CYS A 715 12.17 9.80 -50.12
CA CYS A 715 12.78 10.86 -49.31
C CYS A 715 13.92 11.54 -50.07
N THR A 716 14.05 12.87 -50.01
CA THR A 716 15.23 13.53 -50.63
C THR A 716 16.53 13.17 -49.92
N ASN A 717 16.47 12.83 -48.63
CA ASN A 717 17.59 12.27 -47.86
C ASN A 717 17.74 10.73 -47.96
N TYR A 718 17.16 10.09 -48.99
CA TYR A 718 17.31 8.64 -49.20
C TYR A 718 18.79 8.24 -49.34
N GLU A 719 19.20 7.22 -48.59
CA GLU A 719 20.59 6.73 -48.50
C GLU A 719 21.66 7.74 -48.03
N GLU A 720 21.28 8.93 -47.58
CA GLU A 720 22.24 9.85 -46.97
C GLU A 720 22.72 9.31 -45.62
N THR A 721 24.04 9.19 -45.46
CA THR A 721 24.66 8.70 -44.23
C THR A 721 24.53 9.75 -43.11
N ILE A 722 23.78 9.37 -42.08
CA ILE A 722 23.61 10.09 -40.82
C ILE A 722 24.48 9.44 -39.76
N ARG A 723 25.39 10.22 -39.17
CA ARG A 723 26.25 9.76 -38.08
C ARG A 723 25.69 10.23 -36.74
N LEU A 724 25.34 9.28 -35.88
CA LEU A 724 24.96 9.52 -34.49
C LEU A 724 26.10 9.06 -33.57
N THR A 725 26.66 9.99 -32.83
CA THR A 725 27.75 9.74 -31.88
C THR A 725 27.49 10.46 -30.56
N HIS A 726 28.51 10.55 -29.71
CA HIS A 726 28.50 11.24 -28.43
C HIS A 726 29.71 12.19 -28.41
N CYS A 727 29.75 13.08 -27.43
CA CYS A 727 30.89 13.96 -27.28
C CYS A 727 32.12 13.21 -26.74
N LEU A 728 33.27 13.32 -27.43
CA LEU A 728 34.54 12.77 -26.94
C LEU A 728 35.01 13.41 -25.62
N ASN A 729 34.49 14.59 -25.27
CA ASN A 729 34.77 15.19 -23.97
C ASN A 729 34.01 14.40 -22.89
N GLY A 730 34.76 13.65 -22.07
CA GLY A 730 34.27 12.89 -20.92
C GLY A 730 33.40 13.69 -19.95
N ASN A 731 33.48 15.04 -19.96
CA ASN A 731 32.68 15.88 -19.07
C ASN A 731 31.33 16.30 -19.66
N CYS A 732 31.09 16.07 -20.95
CA CYS A 732 29.73 16.14 -21.52
C CYS A 732 28.90 14.90 -21.14
N TYR A 733 29.56 13.87 -20.57
CA TYR A 733 28.89 12.78 -19.87
C TYR A 733 28.51 13.29 -18.48
N GLY A 734 27.22 13.58 -18.33
CA GLY A 734 26.63 14.32 -17.23
C GLY A 734 25.12 14.34 -17.42
N ASP A 735 24.44 15.31 -16.79
CA ASP A 735 23.01 15.55 -16.94
C ASP A 735 22.56 15.77 -18.41
N ASN A 736 23.50 15.97 -19.34
CA ASN A 736 23.21 16.31 -20.74
C ASN A 736 23.45 15.19 -21.76
N ASN A 737 24.17 14.10 -21.40
CA ASN A 737 24.58 12.95 -22.25
C ASN A 737 24.35 13.17 -23.78
N ARG A 738 24.97 14.22 -24.33
CA ARG A 738 24.42 14.84 -25.54
C ARG A 738 24.79 14.02 -26.76
N ILE A 739 23.76 13.50 -27.41
CA ILE A 739 23.88 12.82 -28.70
C ILE A 739 24.29 13.86 -29.73
N ILE A 740 25.40 13.60 -30.40
CA ILE A 740 25.89 14.41 -31.52
C ILE A 740 25.34 13.76 -32.78
N ASP A 741 24.63 14.56 -33.56
CA ASP A 741 23.89 14.14 -34.74
C ASP A 741 24.44 14.91 -35.95
N SER A 742 24.90 14.22 -36.99
CA SER A 742 25.51 14.85 -38.15
C SER A 742 24.58 15.82 -38.90
N ARG A 743 23.28 15.70 -38.68
CA ARG A 743 22.27 16.63 -39.21
C ARG A 743 22.28 17.99 -38.50
N ASP A 744 22.79 18.04 -37.26
CA ASP A 744 22.88 19.26 -36.44
C ASP A 744 24.30 19.81 -36.35
N CYS A 745 25.29 18.95 -36.53
CA CYS A 745 26.65 19.20 -36.11
C CYS A 745 27.58 19.19 -37.34
N PRO A 746 28.36 20.25 -37.57
CA PRO A 746 29.35 20.25 -38.63
C PRO A 746 30.49 19.29 -38.30
N GLN A 747 31.22 18.88 -39.33
CA GLN A 747 32.47 18.13 -39.17
C GLN A 747 33.66 19.10 -39.10
N CYS A 748 34.63 18.79 -38.24
CA CYS A 748 35.93 19.48 -38.27
C CYS A 748 36.80 18.97 -39.42
N GLU A 749 37.99 19.55 -39.56
CA GLU A 749 38.99 19.19 -40.60
C GLU A 749 39.42 17.70 -40.53
N GLU A 750 39.24 17.05 -39.38
CA GLU A 750 39.52 15.61 -39.16
C GLU A 750 38.28 14.71 -39.36
N ASN A 751 37.18 15.23 -39.93
CA ASN A 751 35.91 14.52 -40.15
C ASN A 751 35.21 14.02 -38.86
N TRP A 752 35.46 14.69 -37.73
CA TRP A 752 34.72 14.45 -36.48
C TRP A 752 33.62 15.48 -36.28
N LEU A 753 32.48 15.04 -35.77
CA LEU A 753 31.36 15.92 -35.49
C LEU A 753 31.66 16.85 -34.30
N VAL A 754 31.36 18.14 -34.45
CA VAL A 754 31.56 19.14 -33.40
C VAL A 754 30.42 19.12 -32.40
N CYS A 755 30.75 18.90 -31.13
CA CYS A 755 29.79 18.98 -30.04
C CYS A 755 29.26 20.41 -29.91
N GLN A 756 27.94 20.56 -29.96
CA GLN A 756 27.28 21.87 -29.83
C GLN A 756 27.30 22.44 -28.41
N ASP A 757 27.68 21.63 -27.40
CA ASP A 757 27.81 22.08 -26.01
C ASP A 757 29.23 22.54 -25.68
N CYS A 758 30.22 21.66 -25.85
CA CYS A 758 31.59 21.95 -25.43
C CYS A 758 32.53 22.32 -26.58
N HIS A 759 32.04 22.29 -27.82
CA HIS A 759 32.78 22.63 -29.05
C HIS A 759 34.02 21.76 -29.33
N SER A 760 34.13 20.63 -28.62
CA SER A 760 35.13 19.60 -28.87
C SER A 760 34.66 18.65 -29.98
N CYS A 761 35.59 18.09 -30.75
CA CYS A 761 35.24 17.15 -31.84
C CYS A 761 36.17 15.94 -31.95
N CYS A 762 37.48 16.13 -31.84
CA CYS A 762 38.50 15.09 -32.07
C CYS A 762 39.59 15.17 -30.98
N PRO A 763 40.48 14.18 -30.88
CA PRO A 763 41.58 14.19 -29.91
C PRO A 763 42.54 15.39 -30.05
N THR A 764 42.53 16.12 -31.16
CA THR A 764 43.33 17.35 -31.33
C THR A 764 42.57 18.62 -30.94
N HIS A 765 41.23 18.56 -30.82
CA HIS A 765 40.35 19.70 -30.53
C HIS A 765 39.46 19.39 -29.32
N HIS A 766 40.07 19.19 -28.14
CA HIS A 766 39.37 18.76 -26.93
C HIS A 766 39.71 19.56 -25.67
N ASP A 767 40.59 20.57 -25.76
CA ASP A 767 41.04 21.37 -24.63
C ASP A 767 40.67 22.87 -24.76
N ASP A 768 41.04 23.66 -23.77
CA ASP A 768 40.79 25.11 -23.73
C ASP A 768 41.69 25.92 -24.69
N LYS A 769 42.57 25.24 -25.44
CA LYS A 769 43.52 25.86 -26.38
C LYS A 769 43.04 25.76 -27.81
N VAL A 770 42.26 24.74 -28.18
CA VAL A 770 41.76 24.57 -29.55
C VAL A 770 40.30 24.14 -29.58
N LEU A 771 39.44 25.02 -30.14
CA LEU A 771 38.01 24.80 -30.30
C LEU A 771 37.62 24.74 -31.77
N SER A 772 36.59 23.95 -32.08
CA SER A 772 35.96 23.93 -33.39
C SER A 772 34.69 24.77 -33.38
N CYS A 773 34.43 25.50 -34.45
CA CYS A 773 33.22 26.30 -34.57
C CYS A 773 31.98 25.37 -34.61
N PRO A 774 31.01 25.52 -33.70
CA PRO A 774 29.82 24.67 -33.68
C PRO A 774 28.92 24.88 -34.91
N SER A 775 29.11 25.95 -35.70
CA SER A 775 28.30 26.23 -36.90
C SER A 775 28.90 25.70 -38.19
N CYS A 776 30.23 25.67 -38.33
CA CYS A 776 30.88 25.30 -39.59
C CYS A 776 32.08 24.35 -39.44
N GLY A 777 32.42 23.91 -38.23
CA GLY A 777 33.49 22.94 -38.00
C GLY A 777 34.91 23.49 -38.03
N THR A 778 35.11 24.65 -38.65
CA THR A 778 36.44 25.30 -38.74
C THR A 778 36.97 25.70 -37.38
N MET A 779 38.29 25.62 -37.19
CA MET A 779 38.98 26.03 -35.98
C MET A 779 38.62 27.47 -35.57
N MET A 780 38.47 27.70 -34.27
CA MET A 780 38.28 29.02 -33.69
C MET A 780 39.61 29.63 -33.25
N LYS A 781 39.79 30.93 -33.49
CA LYS A 781 40.98 31.69 -33.08
C LYS A 781 40.60 32.65 -31.97
N LYS A 782 41.44 32.72 -30.93
CA LYS A 782 41.30 33.71 -29.87
C LYS A 782 41.65 35.11 -30.41
N ARG A 783 40.74 36.07 -30.28
CA ARG A 783 40.94 37.49 -30.61
C ARG A 783 40.53 38.35 -29.42
N GLY A 784 41.51 38.77 -28.62
CA GLY A 784 41.25 39.38 -27.32
C GLY A 784 40.66 38.35 -26.35
N ASN A 785 39.49 38.68 -25.79
CA ASN A 785 38.74 37.80 -24.87
C ASN A 785 37.71 36.90 -25.59
N ASP A 786 37.51 37.09 -26.89
CA ASP A 786 36.54 36.32 -27.67
C ASP A 786 37.22 35.20 -28.47
N TRP A 787 36.49 34.13 -28.73
CA TRP A 787 36.82 33.14 -29.76
C TRP A 787 36.02 33.43 -31.02
N VAL A 788 36.72 33.65 -32.13
CA VAL A 788 36.09 33.96 -33.43
C VAL A 788 36.39 32.82 -34.39
N CYS A 789 35.40 32.38 -35.15
CA CYS A 789 35.62 31.37 -36.18
C CYS A 789 36.69 31.84 -37.19
N ALA A 790 37.62 30.94 -37.58
CA ALA A 790 38.62 31.27 -38.58
C ALA A 790 38.07 31.33 -40.01
N ASN A 791 36.90 30.74 -40.27
CA ASN A 791 36.21 30.88 -41.54
C ASN A 791 35.59 32.28 -41.65
N THR A 792 36.07 33.09 -42.59
CA THR A 792 35.61 34.48 -42.81
C THR A 792 34.13 34.57 -43.20
N ASN A 793 33.55 33.50 -43.72
CA ASN A 793 32.14 33.43 -44.07
C ASN A 793 31.26 33.01 -42.88
N CYS A 794 31.86 32.58 -41.76
CA CYS A 794 31.15 32.20 -40.55
C CYS A 794 31.21 33.34 -39.52
N GLN A 795 30.06 33.92 -39.19
CA GLN A 795 29.98 35.02 -38.23
C GLN A 795 29.99 34.55 -36.76
N ASN A 796 30.22 33.25 -36.51
CA ASN A 796 30.11 32.71 -35.17
C ASN A 796 31.24 33.18 -34.24
N ARG A 797 30.86 33.58 -33.03
CA ARG A 797 31.75 34.12 -32.00
C ARG A 797 31.27 33.68 -30.61
N ILE A 798 32.20 33.18 -29.80
CA ILE A 798 31.96 32.86 -28.39
C ILE A 798 32.58 33.95 -27.54
N LYS A 799 31.73 34.65 -26.77
CA LYS A 799 32.16 35.68 -25.81
C LYS A 799 32.73 35.01 -24.55
N ASP A 800 33.69 35.65 -23.91
CA ASP A 800 34.42 35.12 -22.73
C ASP A 800 33.49 34.68 -21.57
N GLY A 801 32.35 35.36 -21.38
CA GLY A 801 31.34 34.96 -20.40
C GLY A 801 30.80 33.54 -20.61
N LYS A 802 30.56 33.14 -21.87
CA LYS A 802 30.18 31.76 -22.23
C LYS A 802 31.37 30.80 -22.17
N LEU A 803 32.60 31.31 -22.25
CA LEU A 803 33.80 30.48 -22.08
C LEU A 803 33.94 30.00 -20.63
N ALA A 804 33.49 30.76 -19.64
CA ALA A 804 33.40 30.30 -18.26
C ALA A 804 32.45 29.10 -18.12
N ASP A 805 31.32 29.13 -18.84
CA ASP A 805 30.40 27.99 -18.92
C ASP A 805 31.02 26.80 -19.65
N LEU A 806 31.82 27.02 -20.69
CA LEU A 806 32.54 25.95 -21.38
C LEU A 806 33.64 25.32 -20.53
N LYS A 807 34.34 26.15 -19.73
CA LYS A 807 35.38 25.70 -18.81
C LYS A 807 34.88 24.69 -17.78
N LYS A 808 33.58 24.65 -17.46
CA LYS A 808 33.03 23.60 -16.60
C LYS A 808 33.17 22.20 -17.22
N PHE A 809 33.16 22.12 -18.55
CA PHE A 809 33.40 20.90 -19.30
C PHE A 809 34.89 20.59 -19.50
N TRP A 810 35.81 21.53 -19.23
CA TRP A 810 37.26 21.31 -19.42
C TRP A 810 38.03 21.18 -18.10
N LYS A 811 37.51 21.75 -17.00
CA LYS A 811 38.22 21.85 -15.71
C LYS A 811 38.24 20.57 -14.86
N ARG A 812 37.42 19.57 -15.15
CA ARG A 812 37.64 18.21 -14.63
C ARG A 812 38.71 17.55 -15.50
N GLY A 813 39.94 18.04 -15.34
CA GLY A 813 41.12 17.37 -15.85
C GLY A 813 41.29 16.07 -15.11
N VAL A 814 40.82 14.97 -15.71
CA VAL A 814 41.49 13.71 -15.49
C VAL A 814 42.40 13.52 -16.68
N ASN A 815 43.65 13.13 -16.42
CA ASN A 815 44.62 12.60 -17.38
C ASN A 815 44.12 11.31 -18.08
N HIS A 816 42.82 11.18 -18.31
CA HIS A 816 42.21 10.07 -19.01
C HIS A 816 42.44 10.18 -20.51
N SER A 817 42.60 11.37 -21.12
CA SER A 817 42.90 11.50 -22.55
C SER A 817 44.23 10.84 -22.92
N ASP A 818 45.27 11.03 -22.12
CA ASP A 818 46.59 10.45 -22.38
C ASP A 818 46.56 8.91 -22.28
N LYS A 819 45.77 8.34 -21.36
CA LYS A 819 45.57 6.88 -21.25
C LYS A 819 44.49 6.30 -22.18
N TRP A 820 43.55 7.12 -22.66
CA TRP A 820 42.51 6.73 -23.64
C TRP A 820 43.09 6.60 -25.05
N VAL A 821 44.11 7.39 -25.38
CA VAL A 821 44.80 7.33 -26.67
C VAL A 821 45.79 6.16 -26.72
N GLU A 822 46.44 5.81 -25.60
CA GLU A 822 47.40 4.69 -25.57
C GLU A 822 46.75 3.28 -25.64
N ASN A 823 45.48 3.13 -25.25
CA ASN A 823 44.77 1.84 -25.26
C ASN A 823 43.67 1.73 -26.34
N ARG A 824 43.60 2.67 -27.28
CA ARG A 824 42.75 2.57 -28.49
C ARG A 824 43.56 2.06 -29.68
#